data_AF-A0A8J5NCI7-F1
#
_entry.id   AF-A0A8J5NCI7-F1
#
_cell.length_a   1.000
_cell.length_b   1.000
_cell.length_c   1.000
_cell.angle_alpha   90.00
_cell.angle_beta   90.00
_cell.angle_gamma   90.00
#
_symmetry.space_group_name_H-M   'P 1'
#
loop_
_entity.id
_entity.type
_entity.pdbx_description
1 polymer ?
#
loop_
_entity_poly.entity_id
_entity_poly.type
_entity_poly.pdbx_seq_one_letter_code
_entity_poly.pdbx_strand_id
1 'polypeptide(L)'
;MAGQHNKVTQVFSDRYGVFRIQELGNNKEVKDSLSLGADPTTIVSVDSDDKGLCLLSKAAREGHSQLISPLLLAGLSADGSGQSCYTPLHWASQSGHHQFVRRLILLGSPNLEAVDDNGYTPLRVAASRGHQSCVKELLSEGADPNTRDSIGRTPLYIASLLNHTLVVQQLLQDTRCDPHVLDINNNTALHAAAQGGGLEAAQDLVVAGIDPDAKTKCGNTPVDQTSLYGYHYLGWWLRKLPRSRPLVETPTLQIVVRTVVEKDCWRKCKTDYGRLSQLIHNNEYVTLRVNTHLTLDVHQQDDNGFTPLHMAAQLNKPEVVRTLLHKCGVYPDVVTWGDETPRDIALKKGHHECLTFLTKFISGQQQTQNPQEQLLWVISRSDNVRKASDLLRGGARPETVGDYSTQPLALAITCNRSRIVSLLLAAGAPLTSTTQGLGLLKLAWRSPDVTPIVQVTVTRVFLHKLKDERRRIEDLSPNLRTGVDQLISTLDREDDTPWRASWPPGETIAQLTHLMVEAARVNCTLTCYFLHRAGGRPSLRDKSYVSPVRTALEAKHWGLAKELIKHMGGCLYVEEDARGRLPADMLPVDLQHSIDKSIYDKERNKLMEMEEKTSDQMIKQQVQEVLELQEILYTSHLKVNLPQDPLLHALLLASQNGLKQLVYLLVKVGNLPVDEVVDPTTQTTALHQAASHGKTSCVILLLSFGAQPLMPDRYSQTAAHLAAMFGHDDTYQVLAQFMPQCKPSCRAGTTPQEVNKHFNIYLKMYHKHTDTNVSPQNAQIWNDPREATKNVLSQIDLRKLMMDAQSVAVNFCQGEAKQVKDIVMQELKAIIDKVSGKDETYRGLLELLGSAADATKLYCPDEYDVNLLLYTCSGVTIKVKEQPEKDVSLSGHKLKIEVETEDAALQGNALLNNLYLRMREILVSYKIKDKRVSLVPPGLTKTQVGVTLLMSWQGSEYPLLLIGVDLVPVVVVPWPSEVHKPRLTPDNSQVIPLSYVVDKNWRGSFANCEVVVLSQLDPQERQVYLTAKTLLSCMKAEPWMPKKYKNQFCWWDSRYWKIPTPAGFCLKNSFLKLLEKKRQEEVNWQESDLRECVTEVFRGMCLQEDTDGQHLIPAKVHAYFGGDCEVPKIGEGAPEIIAFLEENS
;
A
#
# COMPACT_ATOMS: atom_id res chain seq x y z
N MET A 1 -76.42 41.91 38.32
CA MET A 1 -75.06 41.34 38.39
C MET A 1 -74.87 40.53 37.10
N ALA A 2 -74.03 40.84 36.12
CA ALA A 2 -72.76 41.55 36.14
C ALA A 2 -72.63 42.47 34.91
N GLY A 3 -72.93 43.75 35.09
CA GLY A 3 -72.22 44.80 34.36
C GLY A 3 -71.10 45.27 35.28
N GLN A 4 -69.85 44.94 34.96
CA GLN A 4 -68.62 45.61 35.46
C GLN A 4 -67.28 44.93 35.07
N HIS A 5 -67.25 43.79 34.36
CA HIS A 5 -65.97 43.07 34.15
C HIS A 5 -65.16 43.35 32.86
N ASN A 6 -65.69 44.03 31.84
CA ASN A 6 -64.95 44.25 30.58
C ASN A 6 -64.32 45.64 30.40
N LYS A 7 -64.26 46.47 31.46
CA LYS A 7 -63.62 47.79 31.40
C LYS A 7 -62.13 47.81 31.79
N VAL A 8 -61.54 46.68 32.17
CA VAL A 8 -60.11 46.62 32.58
C VAL A 8 -59.18 46.16 31.44
N THR A 9 -59.70 45.51 30.40
CA THR A 9 -58.90 45.06 29.25
C THR A 9 -58.78 46.08 28.12
N GLN A 10 -59.47 47.23 28.21
CA GLN A 10 -59.53 48.23 27.15
C GLN A 10 -58.47 49.35 27.26
N VAL A 11 -57.56 49.28 28.25
CA VAL A 11 -56.54 50.32 28.49
C VAL A 11 -55.10 49.78 28.31
N PHE A 12 -54.93 48.47 28.11
CA PHE A 12 -53.61 47.86 27.88
C PHE A 12 -53.30 47.55 26.40
N SER A 13 -54.22 47.84 25.48
CA SER A 13 -54.03 47.61 24.03
C SER A 13 -53.26 48.70 23.30
N ASP A 14 -53.03 49.87 23.92
CA ASP A 14 -52.58 51.07 23.20
C ASP A 14 -51.05 51.25 23.11
N ARG A 15 -50.26 50.20 23.40
CA ARG A 15 -48.79 50.21 23.19
C ARG A 15 -48.19 48.94 22.57
N TYR A 16 -48.96 47.86 22.42
CA TYR A 16 -48.47 46.58 21.89
C TYR A 16 -49.54 45.94 21.00
N GLY A 17 -49.55 46.30 19.72
CA GLY A 17 -50.46 45.73 18.73
C GLY A 17 -50.07 44.28 18.39
N VAL A 18 -50.88 43.31 18.83
CA VAL A 18 -50.77 41.90 18.43
C VAL A 18 -51.63 41.69 17.19
N PHE A 19 -51.02 41.42 16.03
CA PHE A 19 -51.73 41.19 14.76
C PHE A 19 -51.89 39.69 14.45
N ARG A 20 -53.07 39.29 13.98
CA ARG A 20 -53.32 37.94 13.43
C ARG A 20 -52.95 37.91 11.94
N ILE A 21 -52.29 36.82 11.55
CA ILE A 21 -51.58 36.66 10.27
C ILE A 21 -52.48 36.69 9.03
N GLN A 22 -53.78 36.43 9.17
CA GLN A 22 -54.73 36.49 8.04
C GLN A 22 -55.09 37.93 7.59
N GLU A 23 -54.70 38.97 8.32
CA GLU A 23 -55.06 40.37 8.04
C GLU A 23 -53.98 41.16 7.25
N LEU A 24 -52.78 40.60 7.03
CA LEU A 24 -51.67 41.27 6.32
C LEU A 24 -51.95 41.58 4.83
N GLY A 25 -53.02 41.02 4.26
CA GLY A 25 -53.46 41.30 2.90
C GLY A 25 -54.00 42.73 2.69
N ASN A 26 -54.27 43.51 3.75
CA ASN A 26 -54.79 44.87 3.63
C ASN A 26 -53.74 45.93 4.02
N ASN A 27 -53.12 46.54 3.00
CA ASN A 27 -52.03 47.53 3.11
C ASN A 27 -52.38 48.76 4.00
N LYS A 28 -53.66 49.00 4.30
CA LYS A 28 -54.13 50.17 5.04
C LYS A 28 -53.93 50.05 6.57
N GLU A 29 -54.25 48.92 7.17
CA GLU A 29 -54.17 48.73 8.63
C GLU A 29 -52.73 48.68 9.15
N VAL A 30 -51.82 48.04 8.39
CA VAL A 30 -50.39 48.01 8.72
C VAL A 30 -49.79 49.43 8.65
N LYS A 31 -50.18 50.24 7.67
CA LYS A 31 -49.74 51.64 7.54
C LYS A 31 -50.28 52.53 8.66
N ASP A 32 -51.57 52.41 8.96
CA ASP A 32 -52.21 53.19 10.03
C ASP A 32 -51.58 52.83 11.39
N SER A 33 -51.26 51.56 11.63
CA SER A 33 -50.64 51.09 12.87
C SER A 33 -49.17 51.51 13.03
N LEU A 34 -48.39 51.51 11.94
CA LEU A 34 -47.03 52.06 11.93
C LEU A 34 -47.04 53.59 12.18
N SER A 35 -48.05 54.31 11.68
CA SER A 35 -48.21 55.75 11.95
C SER A 35 -48.60 56.08 13.39
N LEU A 36 -49.18 55.12 14.12
CA LEU A 36 -49.53 55.20 15.54
C LEU A 36 -48.38 54.83 16.49
N GLY A 37 -47.17 54.54 15.96
CA GLY A 37 -45.97 54.30 16.77
C GLY A 37 -45.78 52.86 17.25
N ALA A 38 -46.40 51.87 16.60
CA ALA A 38 -46.17 50.46 16.90
C ALA A 38 -44.71 50.06 16.57
N ASP A 39 -44.03 49.40 17.51
CA ASP A 39 -42.67 48.89 17.32
C ASP A 39 -42.69 47.67 16.37
N PRO A 40 -42.08 47.75 15.16
CA PRO A 40 -42.12 46.67 14.18
C PRO A 40 -41.35 45.42 14.61
N THR A 41 -40.49 45.52 15.65
CA THR A 41 -39.61 44.45 16.12
C THR A 41 -40.23 43.56 17.21
N THR A 42 -41.34 43.99 17.82
CA THR A 42 -42.03 43.24 18.90
C THR A 42 -43.23 42.41 18.41
N ILE A 43 -43.52 42.43 17.10
CA ILE A 43 -44.62 41.69 16.50
C ILE A 43 -44.19 40.23 16.27
N VAL A 44 -44.36 39.39 17.30
CA VAL A 44 -44.16 37.94 17.22
C VAL A 44 -45.50 37.24 16.97
N SER A 45 -45.52 36.40 15.94
CA SER A 45 -46.61 35.49 15.59
C SER A 45 -47.02 34.59 16.78
N VAL A 46 -48.33 34.52 17.09
CA VAL A 46 -48.90 33.65 18.13
C VAL A 46 -49.17 32.22 17.62
N ASP A 47 -48.87 31.92 16.35
CA ASP A 47 -49.07 30.58 15.79
C ASP A 47 -47.90 29.67 16.18
N SER A 48 -48.23 28.46 16.63
CA SER A 48 -47.35 27.50 17.31
C SER A 48 -46.11 27.07 16.52
N ASP A 49 -46.10 27.30 15.21
CA ASP A 49 -45.11 26.76 14.27
C ASP A 49 -44.08 27.81 13.81
N ASP A 50 -44.28 29.09 14.11
CA ASP A 50 -43.50 30.23 13.59
C ASP A 50 -42.74 31.00 14.69
N LYS A 51 -42.17 30.29 15.67
CA LYS A 51 -41.34 30.92 16.70
C LYS A 51 -40.03 31.43 16.07
N GLY A 52 -39.96 32.74 15.80
CA GLY A 52 -38.70 33.43 15.49
C GLY A 52 -38.59 34.12 14.12
N LEU A 53 -39.66 34.18 13.30
CA LEU A 53 -39.65 34.95 12.04
C LEU A 53 -39.87 36.46 12.29
N CYS A 54 -39.04 37.30 11.66
CA CYS A 54 -39.24 38.75 11.55
C CYS A 54 -40.45 39.08 10.64
N LEU A 55 -41.17 40.17 10.90
CA LEU A 55 -42.36 40.57 10.11
C LEU A 55 -42.07 40.70 8.60
N LEU A 56 -40.89 41.23 8.24
CA LEU A 56 -40.45 41.32 6.85
C LEU A 56 -40.20 39.94 6.21
N SER A 57 -39.66 38.98 6.98
CA SER A 57 -39.44 37.60 6.50
C SER A 57 -40.74 36.84 6.26
N LYS A 58 -41.78 37.10 7.07
CA LYS A 58 -43.12 36.53 6.86
C LYS A 58 -43.81 37.14 5.63
N ALA A 59 -43.71 38.46 5.45
CA ALA A 59 -44.20 39.11 4.23
C ALA A 59 -43.49 38.58 2.97
N ALA A 60 -42.21 38.21 3.09
CA ALA A 60 -41.43 37.60 2.01
C ALA A 60 -41.86 36.16 1.68
N ARG A 61 -42.19 35.35 2.70
CA ARG A 61 -42.74 34.00 2.55
C ARG A 61 -44.12 33.99 1.89
N GLU A 62 -44.98 34.96 2.22
CA GLU A 62 -46.35 35.08 1.67
C GLU A 62 -46.44 35.94 0.38
N GLY A 63 -45.34 36.60 -0.02
CA GLY A 63 -45.25 37.35 -1.29
C GLY A 63 -45.90 38.75 -1.28
N HIS A 64 -46.10 39.36 -0.10
CA HIS A 64 -46.75 40.68 0.04
C HIS A 64 -45.80 41.86 -0.28
N SER A 65 -45.42 42.02 -1.56
CA SER A 65 -44.44 43.02 -2.02
C SER A 65 -44.82 44.47 -1.70
N GLN A 66 -46.10 44.77 -1.50
CA GLN A 66 -46.58 46.12 -1.17
C GLN A 66 -46.19 46.59 0.24
N LEU A 67 -45.89 45.67 1.15
CA LEU A 67 -45.52 45.97 2.53
C LEU A 67 -44.04 46.32 2.69
N ILE A 68 -43.20 46.08 1.68
CA ILE A 68 -41.75 46.35 1.75
C ILE A 68 -41.46 47.83 2.04
N SER A 69 -42.09 48.75 1.30
CA SER A 69 -41.87 50.19 1.47
C SER A 69 -42.21 50.70 2.88
N PRO A 70 -43.43 50.43 3.43
CA PRO A 70 -43.74 50.88 4.79
C PRO A 70 -42.92 50.17 5.88
N LEU A 71 -42.55 48.90 5.70
CA LEU A 71 -41.76 48.15 6.69
C LEU A 71 -40.30 48.62 6.74
N LEU A 72 -39.66 48.91 5.60
CA LEU A 72 -38.30 49.47 5.57
C LEU A 72 -38.27 50.90 6.12
N LEU A 73 -39.28 51.73 5.82
CA LEU A 73 -39.41 53.07 6.40
C LEU A 73 -39.60 53.05 7.92
N ALA A 74 -40.16 51.96 8.46
CA ALA A 74 -40.29 51.75 9.90
C ALA A 74 -38.98 51.26 10.58
N GLY A 75 -37.88 51.14 9.83
CA GLY A 75 -36.56 50.80 10.36
C GLY A 75 -36.23 49.32 10.44
N LEU A 76 -37.03 48.44 9.82
CA LEU A 76 -36.67 47.02 9.69
C LEU A 76 -35.51 46.84 8.72
N SER A 77 -34.50 46.06 9.12
CA SER A 77 -33.39 45.69 8.24
C SER A 77 -33.87 44.77 7.11
N ALA A 78 -33.44 45.07 5.88
CA ALA A 78 -33.70 44.24 4.70
C ALA A 78 -33.09 42.82 4.82
N ASP A 79 -32.04 42.66 5.63
CA ASP A 79 -31.34 41.40 5.90
C ASP A 79 -31.79 40.72 7.21
N GLY A 80 -32.77 41.28 7.93
CA GLY A 80 -33.19 40.78 9.24
C GLY A 80 -33.73 39.35 9.19
N SER A 81 -32.95 38.38 9.67
CA SER A 81 -33.23 36.94 9.52
C SER A 81 -33.97 36.27 10.70
N GLY A 82 -34.32 37.03 11.75
CA GLY A 82 -34.97 36.46 12.94
C GLY A 82 -34.03 35.51 13.71
N GLN A 83 -34.54 34.40 14.25
CA GLN A 83 -33.72 33.40 14.97
C GLN A 83 -32.98 32.40 14.04
N SER A 84 -33.29 32.40 12.75
CA SER A 84 -32.59 31.61 11.71
C SER A 84 -31.64 32.50 10.91
N CYS A 85 -30.60 31.98 10.27
CA CYS A 85 -29.82 32.76 9.29
C CYS A 85 -30.55 32.95 7.93
N TYR A 86 -31.85 32.62 7.86
CA TYR A 86 -32.67 32.70 6.65
C TYR A 86 -33.22 34.13 6.44
N THR A 87 -32.62 34.88 5.51
CA THR A 87 -33.02 36.27 5.23
C THR A 87 -34.39 36.35 4.52
N PRO A 88 -35.08 37.51 4.53
CA PRO A 88 -36.29 37.70 3.74
C PRO A 88 -36.11 37.35 2.25
N LEU A 89 -34.91 37.59 1.70
CA LEU A 89 -34.58 37.25 0.33
C LEU A 89 -34.55 35.72 0.09
N HIS A 90 -34.10 34.93 1.08
CA HIS A 90 -34.17 33.47 1.03
C HIS A 90 -35.62 32.96 1.04
N TRP A 91 -36.48 33.51 1.92
CA TRP A 91 -37.90 33.14 1.99
C TRP A 91 -38.64 33.43 0.68
N ALA A 92 -38.42 34.61 0.09
CA ALA A 92 -39.00 34.98 -1.20
C ALA A 92 -38.45 34.10 -2.35
N SER A 93 -37.16 33.77 -2.31
CA SER A 93 -36.50 32.90 -3.30
C SER A 93 -36.95 31.45 -3.19
N GLN A 94 -37.22 30.94 -1.99
CA GLN A 94 -37.78 29.60 -1.76
C GLN A 94 -39.23 29.48 -2.23
N SER A 95 -40.01 30.53 -2.00
CA SER A 95 -41.46 30.57 -2.30
C SER A 95 -41.77 31.03 -3.73
N GLY A 96 -40.78 31.50 -4.48
CA GLY A 96 -40.93 31.89 -5.88
C GLY A 96 -41.53 33.29 -6.11
N HIS A 97 -41.53 34.15 -5.09
CA HIS A 97 -42.15 35.48 -5.14
C HIS A 97 -41.25 36.54 -5.78
N HIS A 98 -41.05 36.45 -7.09
CA HIS A 98 -40.10 37.31 -7.82
C HIS A 98 -40.42 38.82 -7.72
N GLN A 99 -41.69 39.22 -7.63
CA GLN A 99 -42.09 40.61 -7.41
C GLN A 99 -41.67 41.14 -6.03
N PHE A 100 -41.60 40.25 -5.04
CA PHE A 100 -41.07 40.59 -3.71
C PHE A 100 -39.55 40.73 -3.78
N VAL A 101 -38.85 39.77 -4.41
CA VAL A 101 -37.40 39.80 -4.64
C VAL A 101 -36.99 41.12 -5.31
N ARG A 102 -37.58 41.43 -6.48
CA ARG A 102 -37.29 42.66 -7.23
C ARG A 102 -37.48 43.91 -6.38
N ARG A 103 -38.61 44.01 -5.68
CA ARG A 103 -38.96 45.21 -4.91
C ARG A 103 -38.13 45.34 -3.63
N LEU A 104 -37.72 44.24 -3.00
CA LEU A 104 -36.82 44.27 -1.84
C LEU A 104 -35.43 44.74 -2.27
N ILE A 105 -34.93 44.26 -3.41
CA ILE A 105 -33.61 44.66 -3.94
C ILE A 105 -33.58 46.16 -4.26
N LEU A 106 -34.61 46.66 -4.96
CA LEU A 106 -34.72 48.08 -5.34
C LEU A 106 -34.84 49.04 -4.15
N LEU A 107 -35.47 48.63 -3.04
CA LEU A 107 -35.82 49.53 -1.94
C LEU A 107 -34.97 49.36 -0.69
N GLY A 108 -34.39 48.19 -0.46
CA GLY A 108 -33.71 47.84 0.79
C GLY A 108 -32.23 47.50 0.65
N SER A 109 -31.70 47.37 -0.58
CA SER A 109 -30.32 46.96 -0.86
C SER A 109 -29.85 45.76 -0.01
N PRO A 110 -30.61 44.64 0.04
CA PRO A 110 -30.25 43.46 0.81
C PRO A 110 -28.96 42.82 0.28
N ASN A 111 -28.24 42.10 1.15
CA ASN A 111 -27.09 41.33 0.73
C ASN A 111 -27.53 40.11 -0.12
N LEU A 112 -27.29 40.18 -1.44
CA LEU A 112 -27.62 39.12 -2.40
C LEU A 112 -26.82 37.82 -2.14
N GLU A 113 -25.67 37.94 -1.48
CA GLU A 113 -24.74 36.84 -1.16
C GLU A 113 -24.83 36.40 0.31
N ALA A 114 -25.89 36.81 1.01
CA ALA A 114 -26.17 36.28 2.35
C ALA A 114 -26.31 34.75 2.27
N VAL A 115 -25.75 34.04 3.25
CA VAL A 115 -25.82 32.58 3.30
C VAL A 115 -26.68 32.13 4.48
N ASP A 116 -27.50 31.10 4.25
CA ASP A 116 -28.23 30.42 5.33
C ASP A 116 -27.32 29.52 6.19
N ASP A 117 -27.90 28.85 7.19
CA ASP A 117 -27.17 27.92 8.09
C ASP A 117 -26.49 26.75 7.36
N ASN A 118 -26.89 26.47 6.10
CA ASN A 118 -26.29 25.46 5.25
C ASN A 118 -25.29 26.02 4.24
N GLY A 119 -25.01 27.33 4.29
CA GLY A 119 -24.12 28.02 3.36
C GLY A 119 -24.77 28.31 2.00
N TYR A 120 -26.09 28.34 1.89
CA TYR A 120 -26.79 28.52 0.62
C TYR A 120 -27.16 29.98 0.41
N THR A 121 -26.91 30.49 -0.80
CA THR A 121 -27.36 31.83 -1.22
C THR A 121 -28.81 31.83 -1.70
N PRO A 122 -29.51 32.98 -1.71
CA PRO A 122 -30.85 33.11 -2.28
C PRO A 122 -30.92 32.63 -3.73
N LEU A 123 -29.88 32.90 -4.53
CA LEU A 123 -29.79 32.43 -5.92
C LEU A 123 -29.75 30.91 -6.01
N ARG A 124 -28.96 30.26 -5.16
CA ARG A 124 -28.93 28.79 -5.07
C ARG A 124 -30.28 28.23 -4.62
N VAL A 125 -30.94 28.87 -3.65
CA VAL A 125 -32.27 28.44 -3.18
C VAL A 125 -33.29 28.53 -4.32
N ALA A 126 -33.35 29.66 -5.03
CA ALA A 126 -34.22 29.82 -6.20
C ALA A 126 -33.92 28.78 -7.29
N ALA A 127 -32.63 28.51 -7.54
CA ALA A 127 -32.21 27.51 -8.52
C ALA A 127 -32.60 26.07 -8.11
N SER A 128 -32.47 25.72 -6.83
CA SER A 128 -32.86 24.40 -6.30
C SER A 128 -34.37 24.15 -6.35
N ARG A 129 -35.17 25.22 -6.27
CA ARG A 129 -36.64 25.15 -6.32
C ARG A 129 -37.21 25.31 -7.73
N GLY A 130 -36.37 25.60 -8.73
CA GLY A 130 -36.80 25.77 -10.11
C GLY A 130 -37.46 27.12 -10.42
N HIS A 131 -37.30 28.13 -9.54
CA HIS A 131 -37.98 29.42 -9.65
C HIS A 131 -37.25 30.37 -10.61
N GLN A 132 -37.42 30.14 -11.92
CA GLN A 132 -36.75 30.91 -12.99
C GLN A 132 -36.91 32.43 -12.85
N SER A 133 -38.11 32.93 -12.54
CA SER A 133 -38.35 34.37 -12.42
C SER A 133 -37.55 35.00 -11.28
N CYS A 134 -37.36 34.30 -10.15
CA CYS A 134 -36.51 34.78 -9.06
C CYS A 134 -35.03 34.75 -9.46
N VAL A 135 -34.57 33.70 -10.15
CA VAL A 135 -33.20 33.60 -10.67
C VAL A 135 -32.90 34.76 -11.62
N LYS A 136 -33.83 35.08 -12.53
CA LYS A 136 -33.68 36.19 -13.47
C LYS A 136 -33.53 37.54 -12.76
N GLU A 137 -34.39 37.83 -11.79
CA GLU A 137 -34.36 39.10 -11.04
C GLU A 137 -33.08 39.21 -10.17
N LEU A 138 -32.64 38.12 -9.55
CA LEU A 138 -31.39 38.08 -8.77
C LEU A 138 -30.15 38.31 -9.65
N LEU A 139 -30.10 37.68 -10.83
CA LEU A 139 -29.00 37.85 -11.77
C LEU A 139 -28.97 39.28 -12.35
N SER A 140 -30.12 39.85 -12.72
CA SER A 140 -30.18 41.21 -13.29
C SER A 140 -29.69 42.28 -12.31
N GLU A 141 -29.83 42.05 -11.01
CA GLU A 141 -29.40 42.96 -9.95
C GLU A 141 -28.00 42.64 -9.40
N GLY A 142 -27.25 41.74 -10.05
CA GLY A 142 -25.83 41.56 -9.80
C GLY A 142 -25.43 40.36 -8.94
N ALA A 143 -26.34 39.46 -8.56
CA ALA A 143 -25.98 38.23 -7.84
C ALA A 143 -24.96 37.39 -8.63
N ASP A 144 -24.02 36.75 -7.93
CA ASP A 144 -22.95 35.95 -8.54
C ASP A 144 -23.46 34.53 -8.93
N PRO A 145 -23.55 34.20 -10.23
CA PRO A 145 -23.98 32.87 -10.68
C PRO A 145 -23.01 31.73 -10.31
N ASN A 146 -21.78 32.04 -9.90
CA ASN A 146 -20.74 31.07 -9.60
C ASN A 146 -20.52 30.83 -8.09
N THR A 147 -21.46 31.27 -7.26
CA THR A 147 -21.43 31.03 -5.81
C THR A 147 -21.30 29.55 -5.49
N ARG A 148 -20.44 29.21 -4.53
CA ARG A 148 -20.10 27.82 -4.20
C ARG A 148 -20.54 27.48 -2.79
N ASP A 149 -21.19 26.33 -2.64
CA ASP A 149 -21.42 25.77 -1.31
C ASP A 149 -20.15 25.12 -0.74
N SER A 150 -20.25 24.56 0.47
CA SER A 150 -19.16 23.88 1.18
C SER A 150 -18.55 22.66 0.44
N ILE A 151 -19.20 22.19 -0.64
CA ILE A 151 -18.77 21.06 -1.48
C ILE A 151 -18.36 21.57 -2.88
N GLY A 152 -18.31 22.89 -3.08
CA GLY A 152 -17.89 23.53 -4.33
C GLY A 152 -18.96 23.56 -5.42
N ARG A 153 -20.23 23.25 -5.10
CA ARG A 153 -21.33 23.16 -6.07
C ARG A 153 -21.96 24.54 -6.33
N THR A 154 -22.18 24.85 -7.61
CA THR A 154 -22.79 26.11 -8.08
C THR A 154 -24.31 26.02 -8.20
N PRO A 155 -25.03 27.16 -8.29
CA PRO A 155 -26.44 27.19 -8.68
C PRO A 155 -26.73 26.38 -9.95
N LEU A 156 -25.85 26.45 -10.96
CA LEU A 156 -25.95 25.67 -12.20
C LEU A 156 -25.86 24.15 -11.94
N TYR A 157 -24.94 23.73 -11.07
CA TYR A 157 -24.81 22.31 -10.67
C TYR A 157 -26.11 21.79 -10.05
N ILE A 158 -26.70 22.53 -9.11
CA ILE A 158 -27.91 22.12 -8.41
C ILE A 158 -29.13 22.12 -9.34
N ALA A 159 -29.28 23.15 -10.19
CA ALA A 159 -30.34 23.20 -11.19
C ALA A 159 -30.26 22.01 -12.17
N SER A 160 -29.03 21.63 -12.55
CA SER A 160 -28.78 20.47 -13.43
C SER A 160 -29.09 19.14 -12.74
N LEU A 161 -28.72 18.98 -11.46
CA LEU A 161 -29.03 17.78 -10.66
C LEU A 161 -30.53 17.55 -10.48
N LEU A 162 -31.29 18.63 -10.31
CA LEU A 162 -32.74 18.57 -10.09
C LEU A 162 -33.55 18.68 -11.39
N ASN A 163 -32.88 18.73 -12.54
CA ASN A 163 -33.47 18.83 -13.88
C ASN A 163 -34.38 20.06 -14.06
N HIS A 164 -34.01 21.22 -13.49
CA HIS A 164 -34.71 22.48 -13.68
C HIS A 164 -34.22 23.18 -14.96
N THR A 165 -34.60 22.66 -16.12
CA THR A 165 -34.12 23.10 -17.45
C THR A 165 -34.23 24.60 -17.69
N LEU A 166 -35.37 25.21 -17.37
CA LEU A 166 -35.56 26.65 -17.57
C LEU A 166 -34.61 27.50 -16.73
N VAL A 167 -34.20 27.01 -15.55
CA VAL A 167 -33.19 27.67 -14.71
C VAL A 167 -31.79 27.45 -15.28
N VAL A 168 -31.48 26.24 -15.76
CA VAL A 168 -30.20 25.94 -16.43
C VAL A 168 -30.00 26.86 -17.63
N GLN A 169 -31.02 27.01 -18.49
CA GLN A 169 -30.98 27.93 -19.63
C GLN A 169 -30.84 29.38 -19.19
N GLN A 170 -31.56 29.81 -18.15
CA GLN A 170 -31.48 31.19 -17.64
C GLN A 170 -30.09 31.51 -17.06
N LEU A 171 -29.43 30.56 -16.41
CA LEU A 171 -28.07 30.70 -15.89
C LEU A 171 -27.04 30.73 -17.02
N LEU A 172 -27.16 29.82 -17.99
CA LEU A 172 -26.25 29.76 -19.16
C LEU A 172 -26.38 30.98 -20.09
N GLN A 173 -27.50 31.71 -20.05
CA GLN A 173 -27.67 32.98 -20.76
C GLN A 173 -26.91 34.15 -20.11
N ASP A 174 -26.54 34.06 -18.83
CA ASP A 174 -25.74 35.08 -18.16
C ASP A 174 -24.26 34.91 -18.50
N THR A 175 -23.66 35.92 -19.12
CA THR A 175 -22.25 35.87 -19.56
C THR A 175 -21.26 35.72 -18.41
N ARG A 176 -21.68 35.96 -17.17
CA ARG A 176 -20.84 35.79 -15.97
C ARG A 176 -20.86 34.36 -15.45
N CYS A 177 -21.82 33.52 -15.87
CA CYS A 177 -21.89 32.13 -15.44
C CYS A 177 -20.76 31.32 -16.09
N ASP A 178 -19.95 30.67 -15.27
CA ASP A 178 -18.92 29.74 -15.73
C ASP A 178 -19.46 28.29 -15.67
N PRO A 179 -19.76 27.67 -16.82
CA PRO A 179 -20.28 26.30 -16.87
C PRO A 179 -19.23 25.24 -16.54
N HIS A 180 -17.93 25.61 -16.49
CA HIS A 180 -16.82 24.68 -16.24
C HIS A 180 -16.42 24.56 -14.77
N VAL A 181 -17.14 25.23 -13.87
CA VAL A 181 -16.87 25.15 -12.44
C VAL A 181 -17.06 23.72 -11.94
N LEU A 182 -16.02 23.21 -11.29
CA LEU A 182 -15.96 21.86 -10.75
C LEU A 182 -16.29 21.82 -9.25
N ASP A 183 -16.98 20.79 -8.78
CA ASP A 183 -17.12 20.54 -7.34
C ASP A 183 -15.83 19.94 -6.72
N ILE A 184 -15.81 19.68 -5.41
CA ILE A 184 -14.65 19.06 -4.74
C ILE A 184 -14.30 17.66 -5.26
N ASN A 185 -15.17 17.02 -6.05
CA ASN A 185 -14.96 15.71 -6.66
C ASN A 185 -14.67 15.81 -8.17
N ASN A 186 -14.33 17.00 -8.68
CA ASN A 186 -14.20 17.30 -10.10
C ASN A 186 -15.47 16.96 -10.92
N ASN A 187 -16.66 16.95 -10.31
CA ASN A 187 -17.90 16.82 -11.05
C ASN A 187 -18.23 18.14 -11.75
N THR A 188 -18.56 18.06 -13.03
CA THR A 188 -19.14 19.17 -13.82
C THR A 188 -20.66 19.22 -13.63
N ALA A 189 -21.31 20.31 -14.06
CA ALA A 189 -22.77 20.37 -14.14
C ALA A 189 -23.37 19.25 -15.01
N LEU A 190 -22.64 18.74 -16.00
CA LEU A 190 -23.09 17.60 -16.82
C LEU A 190 -23.08 16.28 -16.06
N HIS A 191 -22.15 16.08 -15.12
CA HIS A 191 -22.21 14.95 -14.18
C HIS A 191 -23.44 15.04 -13.28
N ALA A 192 -23.80 16.26 -12.85
CA ALA A 192 -25.00 16.50 -12.06
C ALA A 192 -26.27 16.16 -12.86
N ALA A 193 -26.37 16.61 -14.11
CA ALA A 193 -27.48 16.25 -15.01
C ALA A 193 -27.56 14.74 -15.25
N ALA A 194 -26.41 14.06 -15.40
CA ALA A 194 -26.33 12.61 -15.53
C ALA A 194 -26.77 11.86 -14.25
N GLN A 195 -26.47 12.40 -13.07
CA GLN A 195 -26.92 11.90 -11.77
C GLN A 195 -28.42 12.16 -11.53
N GLY A 196 -28.95 13.27 -12.06
CA GLY A 196 -30.36 13.66 -11.95
C GLY A 196 -31.27 13.03 -13.01
N GLY A 197 -30.71 12.43 -14.06
CA GLY A 197 -31.45 11.89 -15.20
C GLY A 197 -32.02 12.95 -16.15
N GLY A 198 -31.51 14.19 -16.10
CA GLY A 198 -32.04 15.32 -16.86
C GLY A 198 -31.49 15.41 -18.29
N LEU A 199 -32.21 14.87 -19.28
CA LEU A 199 -31.76 14.86 -20.68
C LEU A 199 -31.65 16.25 -21.31
N GLU A 200 -32.66 17.08 -21.12
CA GLU A 200 -32.71 18.41 -21.72
C GLU A 200 -31.66 19.34 -21.09
N ALA A 201 -31.48 19.26 -19.76
CA ALA A 201 -30.37 19.96 -19.08
C ALA A 201 -29.01 19.48 -19.59
N ALA A 202 -28.82 18.18 -19.81
CA ALA A 202 -27.59 17.65 -20.39
C ALA A 202 -27.34 18.12 -21.83
N GLN A 203 -28.40 18.28 -22.64
CA GLN A 203 -28.31 18.85 -23.98
C GLN A 203 -27.85 20.30 -23.95
N ASP A 204 -28.47 21.13 -23.11
CA ASP A 204 -28.13 22.55 -22.96
C ASP A 204 -26.68 22.75 -22.48
N LEU A 205 -26.22 21.90 -21.56
CA LEU A 205 -24.85 21.92 -21.04
C LEU A 205 -23.79 21.51 -22.09
N VAL A 206 -24.10 20.54 -22.95
CA VAL A 206 -23.21 20.15 -24.06
C VAL A 206 -23.16 21.25 -25.13
N VAL A 207 -24.29 21.90 -25.42
CA VAL A 207 -24.33 23.08 -26.30
C VAL A 207 -23.51 24.24 -25.73
N ALA A 208 -23.48 24.39 -24.40
CA ALA A 208 -22.64 25.35 -23.69
C ALA A 208 -21.14 24.97 -23.68
N GLY A 209 -20.73 23.89 -24.35
CA GLY A 209 -19.33 23.52 -24.53
C GLY A 209 -18.73 22.69 -23.39
N ILE A 210 -19.55 22.15 -22.48
CA ILE A 210 -19.05 21.24 -21.44
C ILE A 210 -18.62 19.92 -22.09
N ASP A 211 -17.39 19.50 -21.80
CA ASP A 211 -16.82 18.26 -22.30
C ASP A 211 -17.66 17.04 -21.84
N PRO A 212 -18.26 16.27 -22.77
CA PRO A 212 -19.04 15.07 -22.45
C PRO A 212 -18.19 13.91 -21.93
N ASP A 213 -16.87 13.95 -22.11
CA ASP A 213 -15.91 12.94 -21.62
C ASP A 213 -15.11 13.44 -20.40
N ALA A 214 -15.50 14.58 -19.80
CA ALA A 214 -14.90 15.10 -18.57
C ALA A 214 -14.89 14.04 -17.47
N LYS A 215 -13.80 13.95 -16.71
CA LYS A 215 -13.63 12.93 -15.66
C LYS A 215 -13.69 13.52 -14.27
N THR A 216 -14.46 12.88 -13.38
CA THR A 216 -14.44 13.16 -11.94
C THR A 216 -13.09 12.75 -11.33
N LYS A 217 -12.87 13.08 -10.04
CA LYS A 217 -11.71 12.59 -9.27
C LYS A 217 -11.64 11.06 -9.21
N CYS A 218 -12.79 10.39 -9.33
CA CYS A 218 -12.88 8.93 -9.39
C CYS A 218 -12.70 8.37 -10.80
N GLY A 219 -12.40 9.21 -11.80
CA GLY A 219 -12.23 8.82 -13.19
C GLY A 219 -13.53 8.53 -13.95
N ASN A 220 -14.69 8.74 -13.33
CA ASN A 220 -15.99 8.50 -13.95
C ASN A 220 -16.31 9.62 -14.95
N THR A 221 -16.90 9.25 -16.08
CA THR A 221 -17.51 10.18 -17.04
C THR A 221 -18.99 10.44 -16.70
N PRO A 222 -19.64 11.45 -17.30
CA PRO A 222 -21.09 11.62 -17.19
C PRO A 222 -21.86 10.37 -17.63
N VAL A 223 -21.38 9.63 -18.64
CA VAL A 223 -21.96 8.35 -19.07
C VAL A 223 -21.90 7.29 -17.96
N ASP A 224 -20.80 7.25 -17.21
CA ASP A 224 -20.66 6.30 -16.10
C ASP A 224 -21.63 6.64 -14.96
N GLN A 225 -21.85 7.93 -14.69
CA GLN A 225 -22.87 8.38 -13.72
C GLN A 225 -24.28 7.96 -14.14
N THR A 226 -24.66 8.09 -15.42
CA THR A 226 -25.97 7.58 -15.89
C THR A 226 -26.11 6.08 -15.69
N SER A 227 -25.01 5.33 -15.77
CA SER A 227 -25.01 3.87 -15.58
C SER A 227 -25.08 3.51 -14.09
N LEU A 228 -24.44 4.30 -13.22
CA LEU A 228 -24.48 4.16 -11.76
C LEU A 228 -25.89 4.39 -11.19
N TYR A 229 -26.60 5.39 -11.71
CA TYR A 229 -27.93 5.79 -11.21
C TYR A 229 -29.11 5.24 -12.05
N GLY A 230 -28.85 4.45 -13.10
CA GLY A 230 -29.88 3.73 -13.85
C GLY A 230 -30.58 4.50 -14.98
N TYR A 231 -30.03 5.64 -15.43
CA TYR A 231 -30.61 6.48 -16.51
C TYR A 231 -30.16 6.05 -17.91
N HIS A 232 -30.63 4.88 -18.35
CA HIS A 232 -30.17 4.24 -19.59
C HIS A 232 -30.37 5.07 -20.88
N TYR A 233 -31.43 5.87 -20.99
CA TYR A 233 -31.71 6.68 -22.19
C TYR A 233 -30.75 7.87 -22.32
N LEU A 234 -30.46 8.55 -21.22
CA LEU A 234 -29.46 9.62 -21.18
C LEU A 234 -28.06 9.07 -21.47
N GLY A 235 -27.72 7.91 -20.89
CA GLY A 235 -26.48 7.20 -21.19
C GLY A 235 -26.35 6.78 -22.66
N TRP A 236 -27.46 6.40 -23.29
CA TRP A 236 -27.50 6.11 -24.73
C TRP A 236 -27.24 7.36 -25.58
N TRP A 237 -27.85 8.50 -25.22
CA TRP A 237 -27.66 9.77 -25.94
C TRP A 237 -26.22 10.30 -25.81
N LEU A 238 -25.66 10.32 -24.60
CA LEU A 238 -24.28 10.76 -24.36
C LEU A 238 -23.25 9.92 -25.14
N ARG A 239 -23.50 8.62 -25.33
CA ARG A 239 -22.64 7.73 -26.17
C ARG A 239 -22.67 8.05 -27.66
N LYS A 240 -23.67 8.79 -28.14
CA LYS A 240 -23.84 9.14 -29.56
C LYS A 240 -23.17 10.45 -29.95
N LEU A 241 -22.67 11.23 -28.98
CA LEU A 241 -22.01 12.51 -29.25
C LEU A 241 -20.63 12.29 -29.92
N PRO A 242 -20.23 13.15 -30.89
CA PRO A 242 -18.94 13.06 -31.56
C PRO A 242 -17.81 13.38 -30.57
N ARG A 243 -16.96 12.38 -30.28
CA ARG A 243 -15.84 12.53 -29.35
C ARG A 243 -14.66 13.26 -30.00
N SER A 244 -14.08 14.23 -29.30
CA SER A 244 -12.76 14.77 -29.62
C SER A 244 -11.73 13.65 -29.47
N ARG A 245 -11.18 13.16 -30.59
CA ARG A 245 -10.16 12.11 -30.59
C ARG A 245 -8.88 12.56 -29.86
N PRO A 246 -8.37 11.78 -28.91
CA PRO A 246 -6.94 11.50 -28.83
C PRO A 246 -6.65 10.26 -29.68
N LEU A 247 -5.62 10.35 -30.51
CA LEU A 247 -4.98 9.17 -31.09
C LEU A 247 -4.54 8.24 -29.95
N VAL A 248 -5.01 7.00 -29.99
CA VAL A 248 -4.45 5.74 -29.48
C VAL A 248 -5.63 4.85 -29.07
N GLU A 249 -5.93 3.87 -29.92
CA GLU A 249 -6.76 2.73 -29.54
C GLU A 249 -6.00 1.93 -28.47
N THR A 250 -6.48 1.99 -27.23
CA THR A 250 -6.21 0.95 -26.23
C THR A 250 -7.53 0.51 -25.60
N PRO A 251 -7.69 -0.78 -25.26
CA PRO A 251 -8.89 -1.32 -24.63
C PRO A 251 -8.92 -0.94 -23.14
N THR A 252 -9.17 0.33 -22.82
CA THR A 252 -9.01 0.90 -21.46
C THR A 252 -10.32 1.11 -20.69
N LEU A 253 -11.40 0.41 -21.03
CA LEU A 253 -12.60 0.35 -20.18
C LEU A 253 -12.50 -0.67 -19.04
N GLN A 254 -11.39 -1.41 -18.93
CA GLN A 254 -11.17 -2.40 -17.86
C GLN A 254 -10.30 -1.88 -16.69
N ILE A 255 -9.67 -0.71 -16.81
CA ILE A 255 -8.58 -0.28 -15.92
C ILE A 255 -8.98 0.86 -14.96
N VAL A 256 -9.98 1.70 -15.26
CA VAL A 256 -10.30 2.86 -14.41
C VAL A 256 -11.09 2.50 -13.13
N VAL A 257 -11.82 1.37 -13.13
CA VAL A 257 -12.44 0.83 -11.90
C VAL A 257 -11.38 0.25 -10.93
N ARG A 258 -10.15 0.03 -11.39
CA ARG A 258 -9.09 -0.72 -10.70
C ARG A 258 -8.25 0.11 -9.73
N THR A 259 -8.55 1.38 -9.45
CA THR A 259 -7.60 2.20 -8.64
C THR A 259 -8.21 3.06 -7.55
N VAL A 260 -9.47 3.49 -7.67
CA VAL A 260 -10.02 4.46 -6.70
C VAL A 260 -10.87 3.79 -5.62
N VAL A 261 -11.62 2.73 -5.95
CA VAL A 261 -12.44 1.99 -4.97
C VAL A 261 -11.59 1.00 -4.14
N GLU A 262 -10.43 0.60 -4.65
CA GLU A 262 -9.62 -0.50 -4.10
C GLU A 262 -8.86 -0.16 -2.80
N LYS A 263 -8.69 1.11 -2.42
CA LYS A 263 -7.80 1.47 -1.30
C LYS A 263 -8.46 1.56 0.07
N ASP A 264 -9.74 1.92 0.16
CA ASP A 264 -10.40 2.15 1.46
C ASP A 264 -11.25 0.97 1.94
N CYS A 265 -11.92 0.24 1.04
CA CYS A 265 -12.71 -0.94 1.41
C CYS A 265 -11.84 -2.12 1.88
N TRP A 266 -10.63 -2.27 1.33
CA TRP A 266 -9.78 -3.43 1.59
C TRP A 266 -9.10 -3.42 2.96
N ARG A 267 -9.03 -2.25 3.60
CA ARG A 267 -8.31 -2.04 4.87
C ARG A 267 -9.10 -2.46 6.11
N LYS A 268 -10.43 -2.61 6.03
CA LYS A 268 -11.28 -2.89 7.20
C LYS A 268 -11.51 -4.38 7.48
N CYS A 269 -11.35 -5.25 6.48
CA CYS A 269 -11.62 -6.69 6.63
C CYS A 269 -10.35 -7.54 6.79
N LYS A 270 -10.31 -8.32 7.87
CA LYS A 270 -9.18 -9.18 8.29
C LYS A 270 -9.05 -10.49 7.50
N THR A 271 -10.12 -11.02 6.91
CA THR A 271 -10.12 -12.26 6.11
C THR A 271 -10.50 -11.98 4.66
N ASP A 272 -9.99 -12.79 3.72
CA ASP A 272 -10.35 -12.70 2.30
C ASP A 272 -11.87 -12.90 2.09
N TYR A 273 -12.47 -13.81 2.87
CA TYR A 273 -13.93 -13.92 2.97
C TYR A 273 -14.60 -12.63 3.47
N GLY A 274 -14.06 -11.96 4.49
CA GLY A 274 -14.58 -10.68 4.96
C GLY A 274 -14.56 -9.59 3.89
N ARG A 275 -13.49 -9.53 3.11
CA ARG A 275 -13.35 -8.60 1.97
C ARG A 275 -14.37 -8.92 0.86
N LEU A 276 -14.49 -10.19 0.49
CA LEU A 276 -15.48 -10.65 -0.49
C LEU A 276 -16.91 -10.41 0.00
N SER A 277 -17.17 -10.68 1.27
CA SER A 277 -18.44 -10.41 1.95
C SER A 277 -18.82 -8.95 1.83
N GLN A 278 -17.92 -8.01 2.14
CA GLN A 278 -18.22 -6.58 1.98
C GLN A 278 -18.51 -6.19 0.53
N LEU A 279 -17.73 -6.68 -0.44
CA LEU A 279 -17.99 -6.42 -1.86
C LEU A 279 -19.35 -6.95 -2.31
N ILE A 280 -19.78 -8.10 -1.78
CA ILE A 280 -21.10 -8.68 -2.04
C ILE A 280 -22.20 -7.85 -1.39
N HIS A 281 -22.04 -7.44 -0.13
CA HIS A 281 -23.00 -6.58 0.58
C HIS A 281 -23.20 -5.25 -0.16
N ASN A 282 -22.12 -4.66 -0.67
CA ASN A 282 -22.12 -3.41 -1.43
C ASN A 282 -22.55 -3.56 -2.90
N ASN A 283 -22.80 -4.80 -3.37
CA ASN A 283 -23.14 -5.12 -4.76
C ASN A 283 -22.09 -4.68 -5.81
N GLU A 284 -20.81 -4.66 -5.42
CA GLU A 284 -19.67 -4.21 -6.25
C GLU A 284 -19.16 -5.32 -7.18
N TYR A 285 -20.02 -5.84 -8.04
CA TYR A 285 -19.70 -6.95 -8.92
C TYR A 285 -18.58 -6.63 -9.93
N VAL A 286 -18.38 -5.36 -10.32
CA VAL A 286 -17.30 -4.96 -11.23
C VAL A 286 -15.92 -5.04 -10.54
N THR A 287 -15.83 -4.59 -9.29
CA THR A 287 -14.61 -4.69 -8.46
C THR A 287 -14.26 -6.15 -8.20
N LEU A 288 -15.28 -6.97 -7.92
CA LEU A 288 -15.14 -8.42 -7.75
C LEU A 288 -14.64 -9.10 -9.03
N ARG A 289 -15.11 -8.68 -10.22
CA ARG A 289 -14.63 -9.18 -11.51
C ARG A 289 -13.15 -8.92 -11.78
N VAL A 290 -12.63 -7.78 -11.33
CA VAL A 290 -11.26 -7.33 -11.62
C VAL A 290 -10.25 -7.94 -10.64
N ASN A 291 -10.67 -8.21 -9.40
CA ASN A 291 -9.78 -8.59 -8.31
C ASN A 291 -9.63 -10.10 -8.07
N THR A 292 -10.44 -10.96 -8.72
CA THR A 292 -10.35 -12.41 -8.53
C THR A 292 -9.11 -13.05 -9.16
N HIS A 293 -8.45 -12.37 -10.10
CA HIS A 293 -7.15 -12.81 -10.63
C HIS A 293 -5.98 -12.52 -9.67
N LEU A 294 -6.21 -11.73 -8.61
CA LEU A 294 -5.18 -11.15 -7.73
C LEU A 294 -5.07 -11.82 -6.35
N THR A 295 -5.33 -13.13 -6.26
CA THR A 295 -5.11 -14.01 -5.08
C THR A 295 -6.21 -14.13 -4.02
N LEU A 296 -7.47 -13.71 -4.28
CA LEU A 296 -8.58 -13.94 -3.33
C LEU A 296 -9.20 -15.33 -3.54
N ASP A 297 -9.33 -16.13 -2.47
CA ASP A 297 -10.01 -17.42 -2.53
C ASP A 297 -11.53 -17.24 -2.50
N VAL A 298 -12.14 -17.26 -3.68
CA VAL A 298 -13.60 -17.14 -3.88
C VAL A 298 -14.39 -18.37 -3.39
N HIS A 299 -13.70 -19.43 -2.97
CA HIS A 299 -14.31 -20.63 -2.39
C HIS A 299 -14.14 -20.73 -0.88
N GLN A 300 -13.50 -19.74 -0.24
CA GLN A 300 -13.40 -19.69 1.21
C GLN A 300 -14.80 -19.76 1.83
N GLN A 301 -14.96 -20.61 2.84
CA GLN A 301 -16.21 -20.72 3.60
C GLN A 301 -16.09 -19.95 4.92
N ASP A 302 -17.19 -19.37 5.40
CA ASP A 302 -17.28 -18.83 6.76
C ASP A 302 -17.63 -19.88 7.82
N ASP A 303 -17.78 -19.40 9.06
CA ASP A 303 -18.17 -20.18 10.24
C ASP A 303 -19.58 -20.79 10.16
N ASN A 304 -20.26 -20.76 9.01
CA ASN A 304 -21.51 -21.49 8.75
C ASN A 304 -21.46 -22.29 7.43
N GLY A 305 -20.29 -22.36 6.77
CA GLY A 305 -20.12 -23.02 5.48
C GLY A 305 -20.56 -22.19 4.28
N PHE A 306 -20.92 -20.90 4.46
CA PHE A 306 -21.31 -20.05 3.35
C PHE A 306 -20.08 -19.68 2.53
N THR A 307 -20.23 -19.75 1.21
CA THR A 307 -19.26 -19.17 0.27
C THR A 307 -19.72 -17.76 -0.09
N PRO A 308 -18.85 -16.94 -0.70
CA PRO A 308 -19.24 -15.68 -1.32
C PRO A 308 -20.49 -15.81 -2.21
N LEU A 309 -20.66 -16.96 -2.89
CA LEU A 309 -21.85 -17.22 -3.69
C LEU A 309 -23.11 -17.55 -2.87
N HIS A 310 -22.99 -18.33 -1.79
CA HIS A 310 -24.10 -18.56 -0.85
C HIS A 310 -24.59 -17.24 -0.27
N MET A 311 -23.66 -16.36 0.12
CA MET A 311 -23.97 -15.04 0.64
C MET A 311 -24.64 -14.14 -0.41
N ALA A 312 -24.16 -14.12 -1.65
CA ALA A 312 -24.77 -13.35 -2.73
C ALA A 312 -26.19 -13.83 -3.06
N ALA A 313 -26.44 -15.14 -2.99
CA ALA A 313 -27.77 -15.73 -3.15
C ALA A 313 -28.70 -15.39 -1.96
N GLN A 314 -28.16 -15.40 -0.73
CA GLN A 314 -28.87 -15.02 0.49
C GLN A 314 -29.22 -13.53 0.54
N LEU A 315 -28.42 -12.65 -0.05
CA LEU A 315 -28.62 -11.19 -0.05
C LEU A 315 -29.35 -10.65 -1.29
N ASN A 316 -29.82 -11.53 -2.18
CA ASN A 316 -30.49 -11.20 -3.44
C ASN A 316 -29.67 -10.27 -4.37
N LYS A 317 -28.40 -10.61 -4.64
CA LYS A 317 -27.49 -9.81 -5.51
C LYS A 317 -27.24 -10.51 -6.86
N PRO A 318 -28.14 -10.38 -7.86
CA PRO A 318 -28.09 -11.18 -9.09
C PRO A 318 -26.85 -10.89 -9.97
N GLU A 319 -26.37 -9.65 -10.03
CA GLU A 319 -25.19 -9.30 -10.84
C GLU A 319 -23.86 -9.75 -10.20
N VAL A 320 -23.82 -9.82 -8.86
CA VAL A 320 -22.70 -10.41 -8.13
C VAL A 320 -22.70 -11.93 -8.32
N VAL A 321 -23.86 -12.59 -8.20
CA VAL A 321 -24.02 -14.02 -8.54
C VAL A 321 -23.57 -14.27 -9.98
N ARG A 322 -24.00 -13.44 -10.94
CA ARG A 322 -23.58 -13.54 -12.35
C ARG A 322 -22.08 -13.43 -12.52
N THR A 323 -21.45 -12.46 -11.85
CA THR A 323 -20.01 -12.24 -11.96
C THR A 323 -19.21 -13.36 -11.33
N LEU A 324 -19.60 -13.80 -10.12
CA LEU A 324 -18.99 -14.94 -9.43
C LEU A 324 -19.02 -16.20 -10.32
N LEU A 325 -20.15 -16.46 -10.97
CA LEU A 325 -20.35 -17.63 -11.84
C LEU A 325 -19.62 -17.51 -13.18
N HIS A 326 -19.68 -16.35 -13.86
CA HIS A 326 -19.17 -16.21 -15.23
C HIS A 326 -17.72 -15.73 -15.33
N LYS A 327 -17.15 -15.11 -14.29
CA LYS A 327 -15.85 -14.43 -14.36
C LYS A 327 -14.86 -14.86 -13.29
N CYS A 328 -15.34 -15.27 -12.13
CA CYS A 328 -14.50 -15.62 -10.99
C CYS A 328 -14.29 -17.13 -10.83
N GLY A 329 -14.99 -17.95 -11.63
CA GLY A 329 -14.85 -19.41 -11.59
C GLY A 329 -15.50 -20.06 -10.36
N VAL A 330 -16.51 -19.43 -9.77
CA VAL A 330 -17.19 -19.98 -8.58
C VAL A 330 -18.18 -21.08 -8.97
N TYR A 331 -18.16 -22.19 -8.25
CA TYR A 331 -19.04 -23.32 -8.54
C TYR A 331 -20.43 -23.10 -7.92
N PRO A 332 -21.52 -23.21 -8.71
CA PRO A 332 -22.88 -22.92 -8.26
C PRO A 332 -23.45 -23.91 -7.24
N ASP A 333 -22.88 -25.11 -7.14
CA ASP A 333 -23.43 -26.23 -6.37
C ASP A 333 -22.55 -26.59 -5.16
N VAL A 334 -21.74 -25.65 -4.65
CA VAL A 334 -21.08 -25.82 -3.35
C VAL A 334 -22.17 -25.90 -2.27
N VAL A 335 -21.97 -26.69 -1.22
CA VAL A 335 -22.94 -26.84 -0.13
C VAL A 335 -22.42 -26.20 1.16
N THR A 336 -23.33 -25.62 1.95
CA THR A 336 -23.05 -25.25 3.35
C THR A 336 -22.96 -26.50 4.23
N TRP A 337 -22.59 -26.34 5.50
CA TRP A 337 -22.53 -27.47 6.44
C TRP A 337 -23.91 -28.10 6.75
N GLY A 338 -24.99 -27.39 6.41
CA GLY A 338 -26.36 -27.90 6.46
C GLY A 338 -26.83 -28.59 5.17
N ASP A 339 -25.93 -28.93 4.25
CA ASP A 339 -26.21 -29.49 2.92
C ASP A 339 -27.11 -28.58 2.03
N GLU A 340 -27.05 -27.26 2.22
CA GLU A 340 -27.83 -26.31 1.43
C GLU A 340 -26.99 -25.70 0.31
N THR A 341 -27.48 -25.72 -0.94
CA THR A 341 -26.84 -25.02 -2.05
C THR A 341 -27.25 -23.54 -2.09
N PRO A 342 -26.52 -22.64 -2.80
CA PRO A 342 -26.95 -21.26 -3.01
C PRO A 342 -28.34 -21.18 -3.64
N ARG A 343 -28.72 -22.19 -4.45
CA ARG A 343 -30.05 -22.31 -5.05
C ARG A 343 -31.11 -22.59 -4.00
N ASP A 344 -30.84 -23.50 -3.08
CA ASP A 344 -31.78 -23.85 -2.01
C ASP A 344 -31.95 -22.69 -1.03
N ILE A 345 -30.88 -21.94 -0.76
CA ILE A 345 -30.93 -20.71 0.05
C ILE A 345 -31.75 -19.62 -0.65
N ALA A 346 -31.53 -19.39 -1.96
CA ALA A 346 -32.32 -18.44 -2.74
C ALA A 346 -33.81 -18.84 -2.80
N LEU A 347 -34.11 -20.15 -2.91
CA LEU A 347 -35.47 -20.69 -2.89
C LEU A 347 -36.14 -20.46 -1.53
N LYS A 348 -35.45 -20.80 -0.43
CA LYS A 348 -35.96 -20.62 0.94
C LYS A 348 -36.24 -19.16 1.28
N LYS A 349 -35.46 -18.22 0.73
CA LYS A 349 -35.65 -16.77 0.92
C LYS A 349 -36.60 -16.12 -0.09
N GLY A 350 -37.07 -16.85 -1.11
CA GLY A 350 -37.99 -16.33 -2.13
C GLY A 350 -37.33 -15.39 -3.17
N HIS A 351 -36.02 -15.51 -3.38
CA HIS A 351 -35.26 -14.63 -4.28
C HIS A 351 -35.33 -15.12 -5.74
N HIS A 352 -36.42 -14.75 -6.43
CA HIS A 352 -36.73 -15.24 -7.78
C HIS A 352 -35.69 -14.90 -8.85
N GLU A 353 -35.03 -13.74 -8.79
CA GLU A 353 -34.00 -13.34 -9.77
C GLU A 353 -32.72 -14.15 -9.62
N CYS A 354 -32.17 -14.25 -8.40
CA CYS A 354 -31.02 -15.12 -8.14
C CYS A 354 -31.34 -16.59 -8.45
N LEU A 355 -32.55 -17.05 -8.10
CA LEU A 355 -33.00 -18.42 -8.39
C LEU A 355 -33.09 -18.68 -9.90
N THR A 356 -33.64 -17.75 -10.69
CA THR A 356 -33.71 -17.89 -12.15
C THR A 356 -32.33 -17.83 -12.78
N PHE A 357 -31.42 -16.98 -12.32
CA PHE A 357 -30.03 -16.97 -12.79
C PHE A 357 -29.27 -18.24 -12.45
N LEU A 358 -29.32 -18.70 -11.20
CA LEU A 358 -28.70 -19.95 -10.78
C LEU A 358 -29.29 -21.14 -11.57
N THR A 359 -30.61 -21.19 -11.72
CA THR A 359 -31.28 -22.26 -12.48
C THR A 359 -30.96 -22.21 -13.98
N LYS A 360 -30.90 -21.01 -14.57
CA LYS A 360 -30.53 -20.81 -15.99
C LYS A 360 -29.05 -21.11 -16.24
N PHE A 361 -28.18 -20.75 -15.31
CA PHE A 361 -26.74 -21.05 -15.40
C PHE A 361 -26.50 -22.55 -15.26
N ILE A 362 -27.11 -23.20 -14.26
CA ILE A 362 -27.01 -24.66 -14.04
C ILE A 362 -27.60 -25.44 -15.21
N SER A 363 -28.73 -24.99 -15.79
CA SER A 363 -29.33 -25.65 -16.97
C SER A 363 -28.57 -25.38 -18.28
N GLY A 364 -27.98 -24.20 -18.45
CA GLY A 364 -27.20 -23.85 -19.65
C GLY A 364 -25.78 -24.44 -19.70
N GLN A 365 -25.19 -24.79 -18.55
CA GLN A 365 -23.80 -25.28 -18.45
C GLN A 365 -23.67 -26.82 -18.53
N GLN A 366 -24.77 -27.56 -18.71
CA GLN A 366 -24.69 -28.97 -19.13
C GLN A 366 -24.09 -29.16 -20.55
N GLN A 367 -23.64 -28.06 -21.20
CA GLN A 367 -23.11 -28.00 -22.56
C GLN A 367 -21.72 -27.35 -22.70
N THR A 368 -20.91 -27.16 -21.64
CA THR A 368 -19.51 -26.73 -21.86
C THR A 368 -18.71 -27.82 -22.56
N GLN A 369 -17.95 -27.50 -23.60
CA GLN A 369 -17.09 -28.48 -24.29
C GLN A 369 -15.72 -28.66 -23.61
N ASN A 370 -15.33 -27.77 -22.69
CA ASN A 370 -14.00 -27.82 -22.07
C ASN A 370 -13.95 -28.86 -20.93
N PRO A 371 -13.19 -29.97 -21.09
CA PRO A 371 -13.14 -31.06 -20.12
C PRO A 371 -12.51 -30.64 -18.77
N GLN A 372 -11.66 -29.60 -18.76
CA GLN A 372 -11.00 -29.12 -17.53
C GLN A 372 -11.97 -28.42 -16.58
N GLU A 373 -12.81 -27.54 -17.09
CA GLU A 373 -13.83 -26.82 -16.30
C GLU A 373 -14.88 -27.80 -15.78
N GLN A 374 -15.25 -28.78 -16.61
CA GLN A 374 -16.14 -29.87 -16.20
C GLN A 374 -15.56 -30.68 -15.04
N LEU A 375 -14.24 -30.94 -15.05
CA LEU A 375 -13.57 -31.69 -13.98
C LEU A 375 -13.64 -30.92 -12.66
N LEU A 376 -13.30 -29.62 -12.67
CA LEU A 376 -13.37 -28.78 -11.47
C LEU A 376 -14.80 -28.65 -10.93
N TRP A 377 -15.81 -28.61 -11.82
CA TRP A 377 -17.21 -28.60 -11.44
C TRP A 377 -17.67 -29.92 -10.80
N VAL A 378 -17.18 -31.06 -11.31
CA VAL A 378 -17.45 -32.35 -10.68
C VAL A 378 -16.86 -32.39 -9.27
N ILE A 379 -15.62 -31.93 -9.09
CA ILE A 379 -14.92 -31.88 -7.79
C ILE A 379 -15.70 -31.07 -6.76
N SER A 380 -16.17 -29.88 -7.14
CA SER A 380 -16.93 -29.02 -6.22
C SER A 380 -18.30 -29.61 -5.86
N ARG A 381 -19.05 -30.13 -6.86
CA ARG A 381 -20.43 -30.61 -6.68
C ARG A 381 -20.54 -31.97 -6.00
N SER A 382 -19.65 -32.91 -6.28
CA SER A 382 -19.87 -34.31 -5.90
C SER A 382 -18.57 -35.12 -5.83
N ASP A 383 -18.51 -36.13 -4.96
CA ASP A 383 -17.40 -37.10 -4.96
C ASP A 383 -17.59 -38.18 -6.06
N ASN A 384 -18.05 -37.79 -7.26
CA ASN A 384 -18.36 -38.71 -8.36
C ASN A 384 -17.11 -39.06 -9.17
N VAL A 385 -16.41 -40.07 -8.70
CA VAL A 385 -15.17 -40.61 -9.28
C VAL A 385 -15.33 -41.03 -10.73
N ARG A 386 -16.48 -41.62 -11.13
CA ARG A 386 -16.68 -42.11 -12.50
C ARG A 386 -16.66 -40.96 -13.51
N LYS A 387 -17.45 -39.92 -13.24
CA LYS A 387 -17.52 -38.74 -14.11
C LYS A 387 -16.19 -37.98 -14.13
N ALA A 388 -15.53 -37.82 -12.98
CA ALA A 388 -14.18 -37.23 -12.93
C ALA A 388 -13.16 -38.06 -13.73
N SER A 389 -13.24 -39.39 -13.68
CA SER A 389 -12.36 -40.28 -14.44
C SER A 389 -12.60 -40.19 -15.94
N ASP A 390 -13.86 -40.12 -16.37
CA ASP A 390 -14.21 -39.96 -17.79
C ASP A 390 -13.72 -38.61 -18.34
N LEU A 391 -13.76 -37.54 -17.54
CA LEU A 391 -13.27 -36.21 -17.93
C LEU A 391 -11.73 -36.15 -18.00
N LEU A 392 -11.04 -36.81 -17.08
CA LEU A 392 -9.58 -36.99 -17.16
C LEU A 392 -9.19 -37.78 -18.42
N ARG A 393 -9.95 -38.81 -18.79
CA ARG A 393 -9.78 -39.54 -20.05
C ARG A 393 -10.14 -38.69 -21.28
N GLY A 394 -11.09 -37.77 -21.13
CA GLY A 394 -11.54 -36.83 -22.15
C GLY A 394 -10.63 -35.61 -22.36
N GLY A 395 -9.46 -35.55 -21.71
CA GLY A 395 -8.44 -34.52 -21.93
C GLY A 395 -8.30 -33.48 -20.82
N ALA A 396 -9.02 -33.61 -19.70
CA ALA A 396 -8.77 -32.79 -18.51
C ALA A 396 -7.40 -33.14 -17.90
N ARG A 397 -6.61 -32.13 -17.56
CA ARG A 397 -5.30 -32.28 -16.94
C ARG A 397 -5.41 -32.16 -15.41
N PRO A 398 -4.72 -33.01 -14.64
CA PRO A 398 -4.69 -32.90 -13.18
C PRO A 398 -3.85 -31.72 -12.67
N GLU A 399 -3.09 -31.06 -13.56
CA GLU A 399 -2.28 -29.87 -13.29
C GLU A 399 -3.04 -28.56 -13.55
N THR A 400 -2.54 -27.43 -13.02
CA THR A 400 -3.00 -26.09 -13.41
C THR A 400 -2.56 -25.69 -14.81
N VAL A 401 -3.49 -25.12 -15.59
CA VAL A 401 -3.21 -24.54 -16.91
C VAL A 401 -3.89 -23.17 -16.99
N GLY A 402 -3.10 -22.10 -17.22
CA GLY A 402 -3.62 -20.79 -17.63
C GLY A 402 -4.45 -20.02 -16.58
N ASP A 403 -5.47 -19.30 -17.07
CA ASP A 403 -6.29 -18.25 -16.42
C ASP A 403 -7.05 -18.66 -15.13
N TYR A 404 -6.91 -19.90 -14.65
CA TYR A 404 -7.57 -20.41 -13.45
C TYR A 404 -6.60 -20.42 -12.26
N SER A 405 -7.00 -19.78 -11.16
CA SER A 405 -6.20 -19.66 -9.93
C SER A 405 -6.15 -20.93 -9.08
N THR A 406 -7.10 -21.86 -9.24
CA THR A 406 -7.29 -22.99 -8.31
C THR A 406 -6.91 -24.34 -8.93
N GLN A 407 -6.02 -25.09 -8.26
CA GLN A 407 -5.61 -26.42 -8.72
C GLN A 407 -6.70 -27.47 -8.43
N PRO A 408 -6.97 -28.44 -9.33
CA PRO A 408 -7.97 -29.49 -9.09
C PRO A 408 -7.72 -30.27 -7.79
N LEU A 409 -6.46 -30.59 -7.50
CA LEU A 409 -6.09 -31.34 -6.29
C LEU A 409 -6.24 -30.51 -5.02
N ALA A 410 -5.85 -29.23 -5.05
CA ALA A 410 -6.04 -28.31 -3.92
C ALA A 410 -7.54 -28.07 -3.64
N LEU A 411 -8.36 -27.94 -4.70
CA LEU A 411 -9.81 -27.85 -4.59
C LEU A 411 -10.42 -29.13 -4.02
N ALA A 412 -9.96 -30.30 -4.45
CA ALA A 412 -10.45 -31.58 -3.93
C ALA A 412 -10.12 -31.78 -2.44
N ILE A 413 -8.96 -31.29 -1.97
CA ILE A 413 -8.57 -31.34 -0.55
C ILE A 413 -9.43 -30.38 0.27
N THR A 414 -9.58 -29.13 -0.17
CA THR A 414 -10.39 -28.11 0.53
C THR A 414 -11.87 -28.46 0.54
N CYS A 415 -12.41 -29.02 -0.54
CA CYS A 415 -13.78 -29.55 -0.61
C CYS A 415 -13.94 -30.96 0.01
N ASN A 416 -12.90 -31.48 0.68
CA ASN A 416 -12.94 -32.74 1.43
C ASN A 416 -13.38 -33.98 0.61
N ARG A 417 -13.01 -34.04 -0.67
CA ARG A 417 -13.37 -35.11 -1.62
C ARG A 417 -12.35 -36.24 -1.62
N SER A 418 -12.33 -37.06 -0.57
CA SER A 418 -11.30 -38.10 -0.37
C SER A 418 -11.11 -39.06 -1.56
N ARG A 419 -12.19 -39.48 -2.24
CA ARG A 419 -12.08 -40.40 -3.38
C ARG A 419 -11.57 -39.70 -4.64
N ILE A 420 -11.98 -38.45 -4.89
CA ILE A 420 -11.43 -37.68 -6.00
C ILE A 420 -9.97 -37.26 -5.72
N VAL A 421 -9.59 -36.96 -4.48
CA VAL A 421 -8.18 -36.76 -4.09
C VAL A 421 -7.36 -37.99 -4.48
N SER A 422 -7.84 -39.19 -4.14
CA SER A 422 -7.18 -40.44 -4.54
C SER A 422 -7.13 -40.61 -6.06
N LEU A 423 -8.20 -40.27 -6.78
CA LEU A 423 -8.26 -40.35 -8.24
C LEU A 423 -7.26 -39.38 -8.91
N LEU A 424 -7.21 -38.13 -8.47
CA LEU A 424 -6.33 -37.10 -9.03
C LEU A 424 -4.86 -37.43 -8.78
N LEU A 425 -4.54 -37.94 -7.59
CA LEU A 425 -3.21 -38.45 -7.26
C LEU A 425 -2.85 -39.66 -8.13
N ALA A 426 -3.79 -40.59 -8.35
CA ALA A 426 -3.61 -41.72 -9.27
C ALA A 426 -3.48 -41.28 -10.73
N ALA A 427 -4.12 -40.18 -11.12
CA ALA A 427 -4.03 -39.58 -12.45
C ALA A 427 -2.73 -38.78 -12.69
N GLY A 428 -1.86 -38.68 -11.68
CA GLY A 428 -0.55 -38.04 -11.79
C GLY A 428 -0.52 -36.56 -11.45
N ALA A 429 -1.45 -36.07 -10.62
CA ALA A 429 -1.38 -34.71 -10.08
C ALA A 429 -0.03 -34.49 -9.33
N PRO A 430 0.72 -33.41 -9.62
CA PRO A 430 2.01 -33.17 -8.98
C PRO A 430 1.87 -32.93 -7.47
N LEU A 431 2.52 -33.78 -6.68
CA LEU A 431 2.56 -33.68 -5.21
C LEU A 431 3.32 -32.43 -4.72
N THR A 432 4.14 -31.84 -5.60
CA THR A 432 4.96 -30.65 -5.38
C THR A 432 4.26 -29.35 -5.76
N SER A 433 3.08 -29.44 -6.41
CA SER A 433 2.37 -28.25 -6.84
C SER A 433 1.51 -27.70 -5.71
N THR A 434 2.00 -26.62 -5.14
CA THR A 434 1.25 -25.45 -4.69
C THR A 434 2.22 -24.28 -4.88
N THR A 435 1.75 -23.04 -4.87
CA THR A 435 2.54 -21.83 -5.20
C THR A 435 3.87 -21.70 -4.44
N GLN A 436 4.11 -22.48 -3.36
CA GLN A 436 5.39 -22.60 -2.66
C GLN A 436 5.67 -24.02 -2.08
N GLY A 437 5.79 -25.05 -2.93
CA GLY A 437 6.40 -26.34 -2.54
C GLY A 437 5.47 -27.33 -1.81
N LEU A 438 5.84 -27.83 -0.61
CA LEU A 438 5.13 -28.83 0.24
C LEU A 438 3.75 -28.35 0.76
N GLY A 439 3.13 -27.40 0.07
CA GLY A 439 1.86 -26.82 0.45
C GLY A 439 0.70 -27.81 0.36
N LEU A 440 0.83 -29.01 -0.24
CA LEU A 440 -0.21 -30.02 -0.17
C LEU A 440 -0.37 -30.63 1.23
N LEU A 441 0.73 -31.06 1.87
CA LEU A 441 0.73 -31.56 3.25
C LEU A 441 0.36 -30.43 4.22
N LYS A 442 0.84 -29.21 3.96
CA LYS A 442 0.47 -28.04 4.75
C LYS A 442 -1.02 -27.71 4.60
N LEU A 443 -1.58 -27.71 3.39
CA LEU A 443 -2.98 -27.43 3.11
C LEU A 443 -3.88 -28.47 3.78
N ALA A 444 -3.58 -29.76 3.62
CA ALA A 444 -4.38 -30.83 4.21
C ALA A 444 -4.43 -30.79 5.74
N TRP A 445 -3.39 -30.28 6.40
CA TRP A 445 -3.32 -30.28 7.87
C TRP A 445 -3.46 -28.90 8.53
N ARG A 446 -3.34 -27.78 7.80
CA ARG A 446 -3.64 -26.42 8.31
C ARG A 446 -5.07 -25.98 8.06
N SER A 447 -5.72 -26.48 7.02
CA SER A 447 -7.11 -26.15 6.76
C SER A 447 -7.96 -26.80 7.85
N PRO A 448 -8.68 -26.01 8.67
CA PRO A 448 -9.41 -26.52 9.85
C PRO A 448 -10.48 -27.57 9.47
N ASP A 449 -10.94 -27.57 8.22
CA ASP A 449 -12.10 -28.33 7.75
C ASP A 449 -11.74 -29.63 6.99
N VAL A 450 -10.45 -29.99 6.87
CA VAL A 450 -10.02 -31.20 6.15
C VAL A 450 -10.14 -32.42 7.06
N THR A 451 -10.88 -33.45 6.65
CA THR A 451 -11.06 -34.65 7.48
C THR A 451 -9.76 -35.43 7.71
N PRO A 452 -9.67 -36.17 8.84
CA PRO A 452 -8.59 -37.12 9.06
C PRO A 452 -8.40 -38.11 7.91
N ILE A 453 -9.47 -38.45 7.18
CA ILE A 453 -9.41 -39.34 6.01
C ILE A 453 -8.57 -38.72 4.89
N VAL A 454 -8.78 -37.45 4.57
CA VAL A 454 -7.99 -36.76 3.53
C VAL A 454 -6.55 -36.54 4.00
N GLN A 455 -6.35 -36.17 5.27
CA GLN A 455 -5.01 -36.06 5.87
C GLN A 455 -4.22 -37.36 5.77
N VAL A 456 -4.83 -38.48 6.21
CA VAL A 456 -4.24 -39.82 6.13
C VAL A 456 -4.00 -40.23 4.68
N THR A 457 -4.93 -39.93 3.77
CA THR A 457 -4.79 -40.26 2.34
C THR A 457 -3.59 -39.54 1.72
N VAL A 458 -3.46 -38.23 1.95
CA VAL A 458 -2.33 -37.43 1.45
C VAL A 458 -1.01 -37.91 2.07
N THR A 459 -0.95 -38.09 3.38
CA THR A 459 0.25 -38.59 4.08
C THR A 459 0.66 -39.98 3.59
N ARG A 460 -0.31 -40.89 3.38
CA ARG A 460 -0.05 -42.24 2.83
C ARG A 460 0.48 -42.20 1.41
N VAL A 461 0.00 -41.29 0.56
CA VAL A 461 0.50 -41.15 -0.82
C VAL A 461 1.95 -40.65 -0.82
N PHE A 462 2.30 -39.69 0.03
CA PHE A 462 3.68 -39.26 0.23
C PHE A 462 4.56 -40.41 0.73
N LEU A 463 4.11 -41.16 1.75
CA LEU A 463 4.81 -42.32 2.29
C LEU A 463 5.03 -43.41 1.25
N HIS A 464 3.99 -43.75 0.47
CA HIS A 464 4.08 -44.75 -0.59
C HIS A 464 5.11 -44.33 -1.63
N LYS A 465 5.05 -43.06 -2.07
CA LYS A 465 5.97 -42.54 -3.08
C LYS A 465 7.42 -42.50 -2.58
N LEU A 466 7.64 -42.13 -1.31
CA LEU A 466 8.97 -42.17 -0.70
C LEU A 466 9.48 -43.61 -0.52
N LYS A 467 8.62 -44.57 -0.15
CA LYS A 467 8.97 -46.00 -0.10
C LYS A 467 9.33 -46.53 -1.49
N ASP A 468 8.68 -46.06 -2.55
CA ASP A 468 9.04 -46.37 -3.93
C ASP A 468 10.37 -45.72 -4.37
N GLU A 469 10.60 -44.44 -4.05
CA GLU A 469 11.87 -43.76 -4.32
C GLU A 469 13.04 -44.43 -3.57
N ARG A 470 12.82 -44.82 -2.31
CA ARG A 470 13.77 -45.56 -1.49
C ARG A 470 14.23 -46.87 -2.16
N ARG A 471 13.32 -47.63 -2.77
CA ARG A 471 13.67 -48.87 -3.51
C ARG A 471 14.60 -48.58 -4.69
N ARG A 472 14.43 -47.44 -5.36
CA ARG A 472 15.29 -47.06 -6.48
C ARG A 472 16.67 -46.58 -6.03
N ILE A 473 16.77 -46.14 -4.78
CA ILE A 473 18.00 -45.64 -4.13
C ILE A 473 18.80 -46.77 -3.48
N GLU A 474 18.28 -48.01 -3.43
CA GLU A 474 18.85 -49.11 -2.64
C GLU A 474 20.32 -49.43 -2.97
N ASP A 475 20.71 -49.26 -4.23
CA ASP A 475 22.07 -49.49 -4.76
C ASP A 475 22.93 -48.20 -4.87
N LEU A 476 22.40 -47.04 -4.46
CA LEU A 476 23.07 -45.73 -4.53
C LEU A 476 23.77 -45.36 -3.23
N SER A 477 24.17 -44.09 -3.07
CA SER A 477 24.94 -43.64 -1.92
C SER A 477 24.24 -43.95 -0.58
N PRO A 478 24.99 -44.45 0.42
CA PRO A 478 24.41 -44.80 1.71
C PRO A 478 23.83 -43.58 2.43
N ASN A 479 24.35 -42.38 2.16
CA ASN A 479 23.87 -41.12 2.75
C ASN A 479 22.50 -40.70 2.19
N LEU A 480 22.27 -40.89 0.88
CA LEU A 480 20.95 -40.64 0.28
C LEU A 480 19.91 -41.59 0.87
N ARG A 481 20.29 -42.86 1.05
CA ARG A 481 19.45 -43.90 1.64
C ARG A 481 19.09 -43.59 3.10
N THR A 482 20.06 -43.25 3.93
CA THR A 482 19.81 -42.93 5.35
C THR A 482 18.94 -41.68 5.50
N GLY A 483 19.14 -40.65 4.67
CA GLY A 483 18.29 -39.47 4.66
C GLY A 483 16.83 -39.77 4.29
N VAL A 484 16.60 -40.62 3.28
CA VAL A 484 15.24 -41.05 2.91
C VAL A 484 14.62 -41.96 3.98
N ASP A 485 15.38 -42.86 4.60
CA ASP A 485 14.90 -43.72 5.70
C ASP A 485 14.43 -42.88 6.90
N GLN A 486 15.11 -41.76 7.20
CA GLN A 486 14.68 -40.82 8.24
C GLN A 486 13.42 -40.02 7.85
N LEU A 487 13.27 -39.63 6.59
CA LEU A 487 12.03 -39.01 6.11
C LEU A 487 10.84 -39.98 6.21
N ILE A 488 11.05 -41.25 5.90
CA ILE A 488 10.01 -42.27 6.04
C ILE A 488 9.65 -42.48 7.52
N SER A 489 10.64 -42.59 8.42
CA SER A 489 10.38 -42.80 9.85
C SER A 489 9.67 -41.62 10.52
N THR A 490 9.97 -40.39 10.09
CA THR A 490 9.27 -39.18 10.58
C THR A 490 7.82 -39.10 10.10
N LEU A 491 7.54 -39.55 8.87
CA LEU A 491 6.18 -39.58 8.32
C LEU A 491 5.36 -40.79 8.81
N ASP A 492 6.01 -41.89 9.23
CA ASP A 492 5.35 -43.10 9.78
C ASP A 492 4.96 -42.93 11.28
N ARG A 493 5.42 -41.87 11.98
CA ARG A 493 5.00 -41.57 13.36
C ARG A 493 3.61 -40.92 13.38
N GLU A 494 2.64 -41.56 14.03
CA GLU A 494 1.24 -41.11 14.05
C GLU A 494 0.99 -39.81 14.86
N ASP A 495 1.90 -39.45 15.78
CA ASP A 495 1.75 -38.29 16.68
C ASP A 495 2.41 -36.99 16.18
N ASP A 496 3.25 -37.06 15.14
CA ASP A 496 3.96 -35.90 14.60
C ASP A 496 3.28 -35.36 13.33
N THR A 497 3.08 -34.05 13.32
CA THR A 497 2.50 -33.29 12.20
C THR A 497 3.31 -33.47 10.90
N PRO A 498 2.85 -34.25 9.89
CA PRO A 498 3.68 -34.75 8.77
C PRO A 498 4.35 -33.68 7.91
N TRP A 499 3.82 -32.46 7.90
CA TRP A 499 4.41 -31.32 7.18
C TRP A 499 5.72 -30.79 7.83
N ARG A 500 6.07 -31.27 9.04
CA ARG A 500 7.33 -30.97 9.73
C ARG A 500 8.50 -31.85 9.28
N ALA A 501 8.28 -32.86 8.45
CA ALA A 501 9.35 -33.69 7.90
C ALA A 501 10.39 -32.83 7.16
N SER A 502 11.67 -33.01 7.48
CA SER A 502 12.80 -32.30 6.87
C SER A 502 14.00 -33.22 6.72
N TRP A 503 14.88 -32.91 5.76
CA TRP A 503 16.14 -33.62 5.59
C TRP A 503 17.03 -33.51 6.84
N PRO A 504 17.82 -34.53 7.20
CA PRO A 504 18.75 -34.47 8.32
C PRO A 504 19.71 -33.27 8.25
N PRO A 505 19.95 -32.57 9.38
CA PRO A 505 20.95 -31.52 9.46
C PRO A 505 22.37 -32.11 9.46
N GLY A 506 23.33 -31.40 8.87
CA GLY A 506 24.77 -31.74 8.95
C GLY A 506 25.52 -31.77 7.62
N GLU A 507 24.81 -31.72 6.50
CA GLU A 507 25.41 -31.76 5.16
C GLU A 507 25.67 -30.35 4.61
N THR A 508 26.81 -30.17 3.93
CA THR A 508 27.14 -28.93 3.21
C THR A 508 26.26 -28.78 1.94
N ILE A 509 26.07 -27.55 1.45
CA ILE A 509 25.30 -27.29 0.22
C ILE A 509 25.83 -28.11 -0.98
N ALA A 510 27.16 -28.29 -1.07
CA ALA A 510 27.79 -29.10 -2.11
C ALA A 510 27.44 -30.59 -1.99
N GLN A 511 27.39 -31.14 -0.76
CA GLN A 511 26.95 -32.51 -0.51
C GLN A 511 25.47 -32.69 -0.81
N LEU A 512 24.62 -31.77 -0.37
CA LEU A 512 23.18 -31.78 -0.68
C LEU A 512 22.92 -31.71 -2.19
N THR A 513 23.68 -30.88 -2.90
CA THR A 513 23.60 -30.77 -4.37
C THR A 513 24.06 -32.07 -5.06
N HIS A 514 25.12 -32.70 -4.56
CA HIS A 514 25.57 -34.00 -5.06
C HIS A 514 24.51 -35.10 -4.85
N LEU A 515 23.93 -35.19 -3.65
CA LEU A 515 22.82 -36.10 -3.37
C LEU A 515 21.60 -35.81 -4.26
N MET A 516 21.38 -34.54 -4.59
CA MET A 516 20.31 -34.13 -5.50
C MET A 516 20.59 -34.55 -6.95
N VAL A 517 21.86 -34.55 -7.39
CA VAL A 517 22.28 -35.12 -8.70
C VAL A 517 22.03 -36.63 -8.74
N GLU A 518 22.41 -37.35 -7.69
CA GLU A 518 22.17 -38.80 -7.59
C GLU A 518 20.67 -39.14 -7.61
N ALA A 519 19.88 -38.41 -6.81
CA ALA A 519 18.43 -38.55 -6.80
C ALA A 519 17.80 -38.22 -8.16
N ALA A 520 18.34 -37.21 -8.86
CA ALA A 520 17.86 -36.81 -10.18
C ALA A 520 18.13 -37.87 -11.25
N ARG A 521 19.28 -38.57 -11.17
CA ARG A 521 19.65 -39.67 -12.08
C ARG A 521 18.63 -40.80 -12.05
N VAL A 522 18.01 -41.04 -10.89
CA VAL A 522 17.07 -42.16 -10.65
C VAL A 522 15.61 -41.70 -10.52
N ASN A 523 15.30 -40.47 -10.96
CA ASN A 523 13.95 -39.93 -11.01
C ASN A 523 13.22 -39.88 -9.64
N CYS A 524 13.93 -39.45 -8.60
CA CYS A 524 13.39 -39.31 -7.24
C CYS A 524 12.97 -37.86 -6.99
N THR A 525 11.73 -37.52 -7.37
CA THR A 525 11.21 -36.15 -7.38
C THR A 525 10.97 -35.60 -5.98
N LEU A 526 10.39 -36.40 -5.08
CA LEU A 526 10.14 -35.96 -3.70
C LEU A 526 11.45 -35.82 -2.93
N THR A 527 12.38 -36.74 -3.13
CA THR A 527 13.73 -36.69 -2.54
C THR A 527 14.47 -35.43 -2.97
N CYS A 528 14.49 -35.09 -4.27
CA CYS A 528 15.06 -33.83 -4.76
C CYS A 528 14.40 -32.60 -4.12
N TYR A 529 13.09 -32.63 -3.89
CA TYR A 529 12.38 -31.55 -3.23
C TYR A 529 12.81 -31.36 -1.76
N PHE A 530 12.91 -32.45 -0.99
CA PHE A 530 13.39 -32.38 0.41
C PHE A 530 14.84 -31.91 0.50
N LEU A 531 15.71 -32.37 -0.41
CA LEU A 531 17.09 -31.90 -0.54
C LEU A 531 17.15 -30.40 -0.88
N HIS A 532 16.27 -29.92 -1.76
CA HIS A 532 16.17 -28.50 -2.07
C HIS A 532 15.79 -27.66 -0.84
N ARG A 533 14.82 -28.14 -0.05
CA ARG A 533 14.41 -27.51 1.21
C ARG A 533 15.52 -27.50 2.25
N ALA A 534 16.39 -28.50 2.25
CA ALA A 534 17.57 -28.58 3.11
C ALA A 534 18.68 -27.59 2.71
N GLY A 535 18.62 -27.03 1.50
CA GLY A 535 19.62 -26.09 0.98
C GLY A 535 20.24 -26.52 -0.35
N GLY A 536 19.92 -27.72 -0.86
CA GLY A 536 20.35 -28.18 -2.19
C GLY A 536 19.89 -27.22 -3.30
N ARG A 537 20.78 -26.92 -4.24
CA ARG A 537 20.49 -25.98 -5.33
C ARG A 537 20.53 -26.70 -6.68
N PRO A 538 19.41 -26.77 -7.42
CA PRO A 538 19.38 -27.43 -8.73
C PRO A 538 20.18 -26.69 -9.80
N SER A 539 20.56 -25.44 -9.56
CA SER A 539 21.43 -24.65 -10.44
C SER A 539 22.93 -24.86 -10.18
N LEU A 540 23.32 -25.44 -9.04
CA LEU A 540 24.73 -25.68 -8.73
C LEU A 540 25.22 -26.98 -9.38
N ARG A 541 26.51 -26.98 -9.71
CA ARG A 541 27.19 -28.16 -10.24
C ARG A 541 27.76 -28.98 -9.10
N ASP A 542 27.70 -30.29 -9.24
CA ASP A 542 28.40 -31.20 -8.34
C ASP A 542 29.90 -31.24 -8.65
N LYS A 543 30.66 -32.07 -7.92
CA LYS A 543 32.10 -32.30 -8.18
C LYS A 543 32.39 -32.88 -9.56
N SER A 544 31.37 -33.47 -10.19
CA SER A 544 31.42 -34.00 -11.56
C SER A 544 31.12 -32.94 -12.62
N TYR A 545 30.92 -31.68 -12.22
CA TYR A 545 30.55 -30.53 -13.06
C TYR A 545 29.15 -30.63 -13.70
N VAL A 546 28.25 -31.44 -13.16
CA VAL A 546 26.89 -31.64 -13.71
C VAL A 546 25.86 -31.07 -12.75
N SER A 547 24.83 -30.38 -13.27
CA SER A 547 23.69 -29.95 -12.44
C SER A 547 22.63 -31.05 -12.29
N PRO A 548 21.81 -31.01 -11.22
CA PRO A 548 20.65 -31.88 -11.09
C PRO A 548 19.66 -31.76 -12.26
N VAL A 549 19.50 -30.54 -12.82
CA VAL A 549 18.61 -30.29 -13.97
C VAL A 549 19.13 -31.04 -15.19
N ARG A 550 20.42 -30.90 -15.49
CA ARG A 550 21.04 -31.58 -16.63
C ARG A 550 20.99 -33.09 -16.48
N THR A 551 21.30 -33.61 -15.30
CA THR A 551 21.26 -35.06 -15.05
C THR A 551 19.86 -35.63 -15.30
N ALA A 552 18.82 -34.91 -14.89
CA ALA A 552 17.44 -35.29 -15.18
C ALA A 552 17.14 -35.27 -16.69
N LEU A 553 17.68 -34.30 -17.44
CA LEU A 553 17.51 -34.21 -18.90
C LEU A 553 18.27 -35.30 -19.66
N GLU A 554 19.52 -35.58 -19.29
CA GLU A 554 20.33 -36.66 -19.87
C GLU A 554 19.66 -38.03 -19.67
N ALA A 555 19.08 -38.24 -18.49
CA ALA A 555 18.31 -39.44 -18.16
C ALA A 555 16.88 -39.44 -18.73
N LYS A 556 16.47 -38.39 -19.47
CA LYS A 556 15.14 -38.21 -20.08
C LYS A 556 13.97 -38.20 -19.08
N HIS A 557 14.22 -37.77 -17.85
CA HIS A 557 13.20 -37.60 -16.81
C HIS A 557 12.51 -36.25 -16.94
N TRP A 558 11.72 -36.06 -17.99
CA TRP A 558 11.10 -34.77 -18.36
C TRP A 558 10.21 -34.16 -17.26
N GLY A 559 9.46 -35.00 -16.54
CA GLY A 559 8.61 -34.57 -15.43
C GLY A 559 9.42 -33.98 -14.28
N LEU A 560 10.50 -34.65 -13.89
CA LEU A 560 11.43 -34.16 -12.86
C LEU A 560 12.13 -32.87 -13.31
N ALA A 561 12.61 -32.80 -14.56
CA ALA A 561 13.24 -31.59 -15.10
C ALA A 561 12.28 -30.38 -15.04
N LYS A 562 11.02 -30.58 -15.44
CA LYS A 562 9.97 -29.55 -15.35
C LYS A 562 9.77 -29.07 -13.90
N GLU A 563 9.72 -29.98 -12.93
CA GLU A 563 9.59 -29.64 -11.50
C GLU A 563 10.80 -28.86 -10.96
N LEU A 564 12.01 -29.30 -11.31
CA LEU A 564 13.25 -28.63 -10.92
C LEU A 564 13.28 -27.17 -11.39
N ILE A 565 12.83 -26.93 -12.63
CA ILE A 565 12.83 -25.59 -13.24
C ILE A 565 11.70 -24.71 -12.71
N LYS A 566 10.47 -25.25 -12.64
CA LYS A 566 9.27 -24.45 -12.29
C LYS A 566 9.17 -24.14 -10.81
N HIS A 567 9.59 -25.07 -9.94
CA HIS A 567 9.32 -25.03 -8.50
C HIS A 567 10.59 -24.98 -7.62
N MET A 568 11.72 -25.55 -8.06
CA MET A 568 12.95 -25.61 -7.26
C MET A 568 14.04 -24.59 -7.68
N GLY A 569 13.74 -23.72 -8.66
CA GLY A 569 14.66 -22.66 -9.07
C GLY A 569 15.79 -23.10 -10.01
N GLY A 570 15.63 -24.23 -10.70
CA GLY A 570 16.57 -24.69 -11.74
C GLY A 570 16.71 -23.66 -12.86
N CYS A 571 17.93 -23.51 -13.40
CA CYS A 571 18.23 -22.59 -14.49
C CYS A 571 18.54 -23.39 -15.76
N LEU A 572 17.83 -23.10 -16.85
CA LEU A 572 18.03 -23.75 -18.16
C LEU A 572 19.20 -23.18 -18.95
N TYR A 573 19.69 -22.02 -18.53
CA TYR A 573 20.58 -21.18 -19.32
C TYR A 573 22.05 -21.25 -18.85
N VAL A 574 22.38 -22.23 -18.00
CA VAL A 574 23.74 -22.42 -17.48
C VAL A 574 24.53 -23.33 -18.42
N GLU A 575 25.70 -22.88 -18.87
CA GLU A 575 26.57 -23.68 -19.76
C GLU A 575 27.39 -24.70 -18.97
N GLU A 576 27.04 -25.98 -19.03
CA GLU A 576 27.61 -27.00 -18.14
C GLU A 576 28.76 -27.84 -18.75
N ASP A 577 28.84 -27.93 -20.08
CA ASP A 577 29.87 -28.69 -20.80
C ASP A 577 31.00 -27.81 -21.34
N ALA A 578 32.19 -28.41 -21.55
CA ALA A 578 33.26 -27.82 -22.38
C ALA A 578 32.84 -27.54 -23.84
N ARG A 579 31.70 -28.10 -24.27
CA ARG A 579 31.07 -27.85 -25.59
C ARG A 579 30.06 -26.69 -25.57
N GLY A 580 29.79 -26.07 -24.42
CA GLY A 580 28.88 -24.92 -24.28
C GLY A 580 27.40 -25.22 -24.55
N ARG A 581 26.97 -26.49 -24.54
CA ARG A 581 25.56 -26.86 -24.77
C ARG A 581 24.70 -26.49 -23.56
N LEU A 582 23.56 -25.85 -23.82
CA LEU A 582 22.63 -25.44 -22.77
C LEU A 582 21.69 -26.59 -22.40
N PRO A 583 21.28 -26.73 -21.13
CA PRO A 583 20.18 -27.60 -20.74
C PRO A 583 18.89 -27.35 -21.55
N ALA A 584 18.67 -26.11 -21.99
CA ALA A 584 17.58 -25.75 -22.90
C ALA A 584 17.61 -26.56 -24.22
N ASP A 585 18.80 -26.79 -24.80
CA ASP A 585 18.97 -27.49 -26.08
C ASP A 585 18.67 -28.99 -26.01
N MET A 586 18.65 -29.56 -24.79
CA MET A 586 18.36 -30.98 -24.56
C MET A 586 16.85 -31.27 -24.47
N LEU A 587 16.02 -30.23 -24.36
CA LEU A 587 14.57 -30.37 -24.26
C LEU A 587 13.93 -30.61 -25.63
N PRO A 588 12.85 -31.42 -25.69
CA PRO A 588 11.98 -31.45 -26.86
C PRO A 588 11.41 -30.05 -27.11
N VAL A 589 11.29 -29.65 -28.39
CA VAL A 589 10.88 -28.30 -28.81
C VAL A 589 9.57 -27.86 -28.15
N ASP A 590 8.58 -28.74 -28.08
CA ASP A 590 7.27 -28.46 -27.46
C ASP A 590 7.38 -28.17 -25.95
N LEU A 591 8.24 -28.92 -25.26
CA LEU A 591 8.44 -28.79 -23.82
C LEU A 591 9.28 -27.55 -23.49
N GLN A 592 10.30 -27.26 -24.32
CA GLN A 592 11.13 -26.07 -24.22
C GLN A 592 10.27 -24.81 -24.34
N HIS A 593 9.44 -24.71 -25.39
CA HIS A 593 8.56 -23.56 -25.60
C HIS A 593 7.59 -23.35 -24.42
N SER A 594 7.01 -24.43 -23.89
CA SER A 594 6.12 -24.37 -22.73
C SER A 594 6.81 -23.88 -21.46
N ILE A 595 8.06 -24.29 -21.22
CA ILE A 595 8.83 -23.89 -20.05
C ILE A 595 9.32 -22.45 -20.20
N ASP A 596 9.87 -22.08 -21.36
CA ASP A 596 10.38 -20.73 -21.63
C ASP A 596 9.27 -19.68 -21.53
N LYS A 597 8.08 -19.95 -22.08
CA LYS A 597 6.91 -19.08 -21.93
C LYS A 597 6.50 -18.94 -20.46
N SER A 598 6.48 -20.05 -19.72
CA SER A 598 6.16 -20.04 -18.30
C SER A 598 7.17 -19.26 -17.44
N ILE A 599 8.43 -19.18 -17.84
CA ILE A 599 9.45 -18.37 -17.16
C ILE A 599 9.26 -16.89 -17.54
N TYR A 600 9.03 -16.60 -18.82
CA TYR A 600 8.79 -15.25 -19.33
C TYR A 600 7.61 -14.59 -18.61
N ASP A 601 6.46 -15.26 -18.54
CA ASP A 601 5.26 -14.74 -17.88
C ASP A 601 5.52 -14.45 -16.39
N LYS A 602 6.30 -15.30 -15.71
CA LYS A 602 6.68 -15.11 -14.29
C LYS A 602 7.60 -13.90 -14.10
N GLU A 603 8.58 -13.70 -14.97
CA GLU A 603 9.50 -12.56 -14.89
C GLU A 603 8.80 -11.25 -15.23
N ARG A 604 7.95 -11.25 -16.27
CA ARG A 604 7.14 -10.12 -16.67
C ARG A 604 6.19 -9.67 -15.56
N ASN A 605 5.50 -10.61 -14.90
CA ASN A 605 4.60 -10.29 -13.78
C ASN A 605 5.34 -9.63 -12.60
N LYS A 606 6.59 -10.01 -12.32
CA LYS A 606 7.39 -9.35 -11.28
C LYS A 606 7.72 -7.90 -11.64
N LEU A 607 8.04 -7.63 -12.90
CA LEU A 607 8.32 -6.28 -13.37
C LEU A 607 7.05 -5.41 -13.33
N MET A 608 5.91 -5.92 -13.76
CA MET A 608 4.61 -5.23 -13.64
C MET A 608 4.28 -4.91 -12.18
N GLU A 609 4.51 -5.85 -11.26
CA GLU A 609 4.30 -5.63 -9.82
C GLU A 609 5.23 -4.53 -9.26
N MET A 610 6.46 -4.41 -9.77
CA MET A 610 7.37 -3.31 -9.41
C MET A 610 6.88 -1.96 -9.92
N GLU A 611 6.38 -1.91 -11.16
CA GLU A 611 5.80 -0.71 -11.75
C GLU A 611 4.58 -0.21 -10.96
N GLU A 612 3.68 -1.13 -10.58
CA GLU A 612 2.48 -0.83 -9.80
C GLU A 612 2.81 -0.30 -8.40
N LYS A 613 3.84 -0.85 -7.74
CA LYS A 613 4.23 -0.48 -6.37
C LYS A 613 4.95 0.85 -6.27
N THR A 614 5.61 1.29 -7.33
CA THR A 614 6.46 2.48 -7.27
C THR A 614 5.62 3.74 -7.46
N SER A 615 5.85 4.80 -6.68
CA SER A 615 5.18 6.10 -6.86
C SER A 615 5.95 7.05 -7.78
N ASP A 616 7.26 6.84 -7.95
CA ASP A 616 8.15 7.65 -8.80
C ASP A 616 7.90 7.38 -10.29
N GLN A 617 7.51 8.42 -11.03
CA GLN A 617 7.26 8.36 -12.48
C GLN A 617 8.51 8.00 -13.29
N MET A 618 9.71 8.41 -12.84
CA MET A 618 10.96 8.10 -13.53
C MET A 618 11.27 6.61 -13.48
N ILE A 619 11.06 5.98 -12.31
CA ILE A 619 11.29 4.55 -12.14
C ILE A 619 10.23 3.74 -12.92
N LYS A 620 8.98 4.21 -12.97
CA LYS A 620 7.94 3.58 -13.80
C LYS A 620 8.33 3.58 -15.27
N GLN A 621 8.78 4.71 -15.79
CA GLN A 621 9.24 4.80 -17.17
C GLN A 621 10.41 3.84 -17.45
N GLN A 622 11.37 3.77 -16.54
CA GLN A 622 12.49 2.83 -16.63
C GLN A 622 12.06 1.36 -16.63
N VAL A 623 11.10 0.99 -15.77
CA VAL A 623 10.57 -0.39 -15.74
C VAL A 623 9.79 -0.71 -17.01
N GLN A 624 9.03 0.25 -17.54
CA GLN A 624 8.30 0.11 -18.79
C GLN A 624 9.25 -0.11 -19.99
N GLU A 625 10.35 0.66 -20.06
CA GLU A 625 11.40 0.45 -21.07
C GLU A 625 11.99 -0.96 -20.98
N VAL A 626 12.23 -1.49 -19.77
CA VAL A 626 12.73 -2.86 -19.57
C VAL A 626 11.70 -3.91 -20.00
N LEU A 627 10.41 -3.70 -19.76
CA LEU A 627 9.33 -4.59 -20.21
C LEU A 627 9.28 -4.67 -21.74
N GLU A 628 9.36 -3.53 -22.42
CA GLU A 628 9.40 -3.46 -23.89
C GLU A 628 10.66 -4.14 -24.44
N LEU A 629 11.83 -3.89 -23.84
CA LEU A 629 13.07 -4.56 -24.23
C LEU A 629 13.00 -6.08 -24.02
N GLN A 630 12.41 -6.54 -22.92
CA GLN A 630 12.23 -7.96 -22.66
C GLN A 630 11.35 -8.62 -23.73
N GLU A 631 10.27 -7.97 -24.15
CA GLU A 631 9.39 -8.46 -25.22
C GLU A 631 10.12 -8.49 -26.57
N ILE A 632 10.87 -7.45 -26.92
CA ILE A 632 11.66 -7.40 -28.15
C ILE A 632 12.70 -8.52 -28.16
N LEU A 633 13.46 -8.68 -27.08
CA LEU A 633 14.51 -9.72 -27.00
C LEU A 633 13.93 -11.14 -27.02
N TYR A 634 12.76 -11.33 -26.43
CA TYR A 634 12.08 -12.63 -26.44
C TYR A 634 11.50 -12.99 -27.81
N THR A 635 10.88 -12.02 -28.51
CA THR A 635 10.19 -12.26 -29.79
C THR A 635 11.12 -12.27 -31.00
N SER A 636 12.11 -11.38 -31.02
CA SER A 636 12.91 -11.14 -32.21
C SER A 636 14.06 -12.14 -32.38
N HIS A 637 14.56 -12.76 -31.30
CA HIS A 637 15.74 -13.64 -31.28
C HIS A 637 16.97 -13.11 -32.09
N LEU A 638 16.97 -11.84 -32.47
CA LEU A 638 17.90 -11.24 -33.41
C LEU A 638 18.90 -10.39 -32.65
N LYS A 639 20.13 -10.35 -33.17
CA LYS A 639 21.18 -9.43 -32.71
C LYS A 639 20.80 -8.00 -33.12
N VAL A 640 19.87 -7.39 -32.38
CA VAL A 640 19.48 -6.00 -32.60
C VAL A 640 20.59 -5.11 -32.03
N ASN A 641 21.11 -4.18 -32.83
CA ASN A 641 21.96 -3.08 -32.35
C ASN A 641 21.09 -2.11 -31.53
N LEU A 642 20.76 -2.51 -30.30
CA LEU A 642 20.10 -1.65 -29.34
C LEU A 642 21.14 -0.74 -28.65
N PRO A 643 20.75 0.47 -28.22
CA PRO A 643 21.63 1.34 -27.44
C PRO A 643 22.09 0.62 -26.16
N GLN A 644 23.38 0.76 -25.81
CA GLN A 644 23.98 0.06 -24.66
C GLN A 644 23.44 0.53 -23.31
N ASP A 645 23.13 1.82 -23.16
CA ASP A 645 22.65 2.40 -21.89
C ASP A 645 21.38 1.72 -21.33
N PRO A 646 20.29 1.54 -22.10
CA PRO A 646 19.11 0.86 -21.59
C PRO A 646 19.32 -0.65 -21.41
N LEU A 647 20.21 -1.28 -22.18
CA LEU A 647 20.58 -2.68 -21.99
C LEU A 647 21.33 -2.90 -20.68
N LEU A 648 22.27 -2.02 -20.34
CA LEU A 648 22.97 -2.02 -19.05
C LEU A 648 22.01 -1.75 -17.89
N HIS A 649 21.10 -0.81 -18.07
CA HIS A 649 20.06 -0.54 -17.08
C HIS A 649 19.14 -1.75 -16.86
N ALA A 650 18.71 -2.43 -17.93
CA ALA A 650 17.95 -3.66 -17.86
C ALA A 650 18.74 -4.77 -17.15
N LEU A 651 20.06 -4.88 -17.40
CA LEU A 651 20.93 -5.85 -16.76
C LEU A 651 21.08 -5.59 -15.24
N LEU A 652 21.14 -4.31 -14.85
CA LEU A 652 21.11 -3.89 -13.44
C LEU A 652 19.84 -4.39 -12.75
N LEU A 653 18.68 -4.01 -13.29
CA LEU A 653 17.38 -4.35 -12.73
C LEU A 653 17.14 -5.86 -12.72
N ALA A 654 17.54 -6.57 -13.78
CA ALA A 654 17.42 -8.02 -13.88
C ALA A 654 18.27 -8.73 -12.82
N SER A 655 19.51 -8.25 -12.59
CA SER A 655 20.44 -8.81 -11.60
C SER A 655 19.96 -8.56 -10.16
N GLN A 656 19.42 -7.38 -9.87
CA GLN A 656 18.88 -7.03 -8.54
C GLN A 656 17.60 -7.83 -8.21
N ASN A 657 16.77 -8.14 -9.19
CA ASN A 657 15.49 -8.83 -8.99
C ASN A 657 15.55 -10.35 -9.20
N GLY A 658 16.64 -10.86 -9.78
CA GLY A 658 16.83 -12.29 -10.02
C GLY A 658 16.07 -12.80 -11.25
N LEU A 659 16.04 -12.02 -12.33
CA LEU A 659 15.37 -12.34 -13.60
C LEU A 659 16.33 -13.11 -14.51
N LYS A 660 16.40 -14.44 -14.34
CA LYS A 660 17.41 -15.31 -14.96
C LYS A 660 17.29 -15.38 -16.50
N GLN A 661 16.07 -15.39 -17.03
CA GLN A 661 15.85 -15.46 -18.48
C GLN A 661 16.19 -14.12 -19.11
N LEU A 662 15.78 -13.00 -18.48
CA LEU A 662 16.17 -11.67 -18.94
C LEU A 662 17.70 -11.45 -18.91
N VAL A 663 18.40 -11.87 -17.84
CA VAL A 663 19.89 -11.81 -17.81
C VAL A 663 20.50 -12.62 -18.95
N TYR A 664 19.99 -13.82 -19.22
CA TYR A 664 20.45 -14.64 -20.35
C TYR A 664 20.24 -13.93 -21.70
N LEU A 665 19.04 -13.39 -21.94
CA LEU A 665 18.72 -12.69 -23.17
C LEU A 665 19.61 -11.46 -23.36
N LEU A 666 19.84 -10.67 -22.31
CA LEU A 666 20.69 -9.47 -22.39
C LEU A 666 22.16 -9.80 -22.70
N VAL A 667 22.72 -10.82 -22.06
CA VAL A 667 24.13 -11.21 -22.26
C VAL A 667 24.33 -11.90 -23.62
N LYS A 668 23.47 -12.85 -23.99
CA LYS A 668 23.65 -13.66 -25.21
C LYS A 668 23.03 -13.06 -26.47
N VAL A 669 21.79 -12.56 -26.38
CA VAL A 669 21.09 -11.98 -27.54
C VAL A 669 21.44 -10.50 -27.69
N GLY A 670 21.47 -9.76 -26.58
CA GLY A 670 21.91 -8.36 -26.53
C GLY A 670 23.43 -8.17 -26.66
N ASN A 671 24.21 -9.26 -26.65
CA ASN A 671 25.68 -9.27 -26.84
C ASN A 671 26.42 -8.33 -25.87
N LEU A 672 25.92 -8.19 -24.64
CA LEU A 672 26.57 -7.40 -23.59
C LEU A 672 27.75 -8.19 -22.99
N PRO A 673 28.94 -7.58 -22.85
CA PRO A 673 30.02 -8.17 -22.09
C PRO A 673 29.61 -8.39 -20.62
N VAL A 674 29.90 -9.58 -20.10
CA VAL A 674 29.46 -9.99 -18.75
C VAL A 674 30.07 -9.14 -17.64
N ASP A 675 31.31 -8.70 -17.84
CA ASP A 675 32.07 -7.87 -16.91
C ASP A 675 31.93 -6.36 -17.21
N GLU A 676 30.91 -5.96 -17.99
CA GLU A 676 30.62 -4.54 -18.21
C GLU A 676 30.20 -3.86 -16.90
N VAL A 677 30.59 -2.58 -16.76
CA VAL A 677 30.23 -1.78 -15.60
C VAL A 677 28.76 -1.41 -15.71
N VAL A 678 27.96 -1.94 -14.81
CA VAL A 678 26.51 -1.76 -14.79
C VAL A 678 26.11 -0.54 -13.97
N ASP A 679 26.80 -0.30 -12.84
CA ASP A 679 26.63 0.91 -12.05
C ASP A 679 27.92 1.75 -12.09
N PRO A 680 27.89 2.94 -12.72
CA PRO A 680 29.09 3.78 -12.86
C PRO A 680 29.53 4.43 -11.54
N THR A 681 28.65 4.52 -10.54
CA THR A 681 28.99 5.14 -9.25
C THR A 681 29.94 4.25 -8.45
N THR A 682 29.57 2.99 -8.25
CA THR A 682 30.38 1.98 -7.56
C THR A 682 31.36 1.26 -8.48
N GLN A 683 31.24 1.43 -9.80
CA GLN A 683 31.92 0.62 -10.84
C GLN A 683 31.66 -0.88 -10.68
N THR A 684 30.44 -1.25 -10.32
CA THR A 684 30.07 -2.64 -10.11
C THR A 684 29.53 -3.31 -11.37
N THR A 685 29.90 -4.57 -11.54
CA THR A 685 29.40 -5.43 -12.61
C THR A 685 28.07 -6.09 -12.22
N ALA A 686 27.41 -6.76 -13.17
CA ALA A 686 26.21 -7.54 -12.91
C ALA A 686 26.42 -8.60 -11.80
N LEU A 687 27.64 -9.18 -11.73
CA LEU A 687 28.00 -10.18 -10.71
C LEU A 687 27.98 -9.58 -9.29
N HIS A 688 28.52 -8.37 -9.13
CA HIS A 688 28.51 -7.64 -7.85
C HIS A 688 27.09 -7.31 -7.39
N GLN A 689 26.23 -6.86 -8.31
CA GLN A 689 24.83 -6.51 -8.03
C GLN A 689 23.99 -7.74 -7.68
N ALA A 690 24.17 -8.85 -8.39
CA ALA A 690 23.51 -10.11 -8.07
C ALA A 690 23.98 -10.66 -6.71
N ALA A 691 25.27 -10.50 -6.39
CA ALA A 691 25.85 -10.94 -5.12
C ALA A 691 25.37 -10.10 -3.92
N SER A 692 25.29 -8.78 -4.06
CA SER A 692 24.81 -7.87 -3.00
C SER A 692 23.32 -8.06 -2.66
N HIS A 693 22.51 -8.57 -3.61
CA HIS A 693 21.09 -8.85 -3.41
C HIS A 693 20.78 -10.33 -3.14
N GLY A 694 21.82 -11.17 -2.99
CA GLY A 694 21.69 -12.59 -2.67
C GLY A 694 21.00 -13.42 -3.76
N LYS A 695 21.11 -13.02 -5.04
CA LYS A 695 20.50 -13.73 -6.18
C LYS A 695 21.42 -14.85 -6.68
N THR A 696 21.52 -15.92 -5.91
CA THR A 696 22.43 -17.05 -6.15
C THR A 696 22.32 -17.63 -7.57
N SER A 697 21.09 -17.79 -8.10
CA SER A 697 20.89 -18.32 -9.46
C SER A 697 21.46 -17.41 -10.55
N CYS A 698 21.36 -16.09 -10.40
CA CYS A 698 21.94 -15.12 -11.33
C CYS A 698 23.47 -15.07 -11.21
N VAL A 699 24.01 -15.18 -9.99
CA VAL A 699 25.46 -15.30 -9.76
C VAL A 699 26.03 -16.51 -10.49
N ILE A 700 25.39 -17.68 -10.36
CA ILE A 700 25.81 -18.90 -11.07
C ILE A 700 25.75 -18.72 -12.58
N LEU A 701 24.66 -18.10 -13.09
CA LEU A 701 24.49 -17.84 -14.51
C LEU A 701 25.61 -16.95 -15.07
N LEU A 702 25.91 -15.85 -14.39
CA LEU A 702 26.96 -14.91 -14.79
C LEU A 702 28.35 -15.57 -14.75
N LEU A 703 28.66 -16.32 -13.70
CA LEU A 703 29.91 -17.10 -13.62
C LEU A 703 30.03 -18.10 -14.79
N SER A 704 28.91 -18.72 -15.20
CA SER A 704 28.92 -19.65 -16.34
C SER A 704 29.20 -18.98 -17.68
N PHE A 705 28.88 -17.69 -17.83
CA PHE A 705 29.26 -16.90 -19.01
C PHE A 705 30.67 -16.30 -18.93
N GLY A 706 31.46 -16.69 -17.92
CA GLY A 706 32.84 -16.26 -17.76
C GLY A 706 33.03 -14.98 -16.95
N ALA A 707 32.02 -14.55 -16.16
CA ALA A 707 32.21 -13.45 -15.21
C ALA A 707 33.40 -13.72 -14.29
N GLN A 708 34.29 -12.76 -14.13
CA GLN A 708 35.47 -12.94 -13.30
C GLN A 708 35.14 -12.70 -11.81
N PRO A 709 35.26 -13.72 -10.92
CA PRO A 709 34.88 -13.59 -9.51
C PRO A 709 35.82 -12.69 -8.69
N LEU A 710 37.04 -12.48 -9.18
CA LEU A 710 38.07 -11.64 -8.55
C LEU A 710 38.04 -10.19 -9.04
N MET A 711 37.16 -9.84 -9.98
CA MET A 711 37.06 -8.46 -10.45
C MET A 711 36.74 -7.54 -9.27
N PRO A 712 37.57 -6.50 -9.02
CA PRO A 712 37.30 -5.52 -8.01
C PRO A 712 36.32 -4.46 -8.52
N ASP A 713 35.48 -3.96 -7.64
CA ASP A 713 34.79 -2.69 -7.81
C ASP A 713 35.74 -1.48 -7.60
N ARG A 714 35.19 -0.26 -7.59
CA ARG A 714 35.95 0.98 -7.33
C ARG A 714 36.76 0.96 -6.03
N TYR A 715 36.33 0.19 -5.02
CA TYR A 715 36.89 0.12 -3.68
C TYR A 715 37.66 -1.19 -3.43
N SER A 716 38.03 -1.90 -4.50
CA SER A 716 38.75 -3.18 -4.43
C SER A 716 37.96 -4.30 -3.75
N GLN A 717 36.63 -4.20 -3.72
CA GLN A 717 35.75 -5.24 -3.22
C GLN A 717 35.38 -6.18 -4.36
N THR A 718 35.45 -7.47 -4.09
CA THR A 718 34.94 -8.49 -5.00
C THR A 718 33.48 -8.79 -4.71
N ALA A 719 32.78 -9.46 -5.63
CA ALA A 719 31.42 -9.94 -5.40
C ALA A 719 31.28 -10.77 -4.10
N ALA A 720 32.33 -11.50 -3.69
CA ALA A 720 32.33 -12.26 -2.44
C ALA A 720 32.37 -11.36 -1.19
N HIS A 721 33.07 -10.22 -1.25
CA HIS A 721 33.05 -9.23 -0.17
C HIS A 721 31.63 -8.67 0.01
N LEU A 722 30.96 -8.31 -1.10
CA LEU A 722 29.57 -7.83 -1.07
C LEU A 722 28.61 -8.87 -0.51
N ALA A 723 28.70 -10.13 -0.98
CA ALA A 723 27.87 -11.21 -0.43
C ALA A 723 28.09 -11.42 1.08
N ALA A 724 29.34 -11.35 1.55
CA ALA A 724 29.68 -11.46 2.97
C ALA A 724 29.19 -10.26 3.79
N MET A 725 29.32 -9.03 3.27
CA MET A 725 28.88 -7.81 3.97
C MET A 725 27.37 -7.78 4.22
N PHE A 726 26.56 -8.34 3.32
CA PHE A 726 25.11 -8.43 3.46
C PHE A 726 24.63 -9.76 4.07
N GLY A 727 25.55 -10.64 4.49
CA GLY A 727 25.24 -11.93 5.14
C GLY A 727 24.64 -12.99 4.22
N HIS A 728 24.83 -12.89 2.90
CA HIS A 728 24.29 -13.84 1.94
C HIS A 728 25.13 -15.13 1.89
N ASP A 729 25.07 -15.92 2.98
CA ASP A 729 25.85 -17.14 3.20
C ASP A 729 25.86 -18.08 1.98
N ASP A 730 24.68 -18.38 1.43
CA ASP A 730 24.54 -19.26 0.26
C ASP A 730 25.31 -18.72 -0.95
N THR A 731 25.20 -17.42 -1.21
CA THR A 731 25.85 -16.77 -2.35
C THR A 731 27.35 -16.64 -2.13
N TYR A 732 27.76 -16.33 -0.90
CA TYR A 732 29.15 -16.29 -0.47
C TYR A 732 29.83 -17.66 -0.63
N GLN A 733 29.18 -18.74 -0.19
CA GLN A 733 29.72 -20.11 -0.32
C GLN A 733 29.93 -20.50 -1.79
N VAL A 734 29.00 -20.14 -2.68
CA VAL A 734 29.16 -20.38 -4.12
C VAL A 734 30.35 -19.62 -4.65
N LEU A 735 30.46 -18.31 -4.36
CA LEU A 735 31.59 -17.50 -4.82
C LEU A 735 32.93 -17.99 -4.25
N ALA A 736 32.96 -18.45 -3.00
CA ALA A 736 34.15 -19.00 -2.35
C ALA A 736 34.70 -20.25 -3.04
N GLN A 737 33.87 -21.05 -3.72
CA GLN A 737 34.33 -22.20 -4.51
C GLN A 737 35.14 -21.80 -5.74
N PHE A 738 34.86 -20.62 -6.31
CA PHE A 738 35.52 -20.10 -7.52
C PHE A 738 36.68 -19.14 -7.21
N MET A 739 37.00 -18.89 -5.94
CA MET A 739 38.14 -18.05 -5.56
C MET A 739 39.42 -18.91 -5.39
N PRO A 740 40.53 -18.57 -6.06
CA PRO A 740 41.82 -19.24 -5.85
C PRO A 740 42.39 -18.96 -4.45
N GLN A 741 43.50 -19.62 -4.08
CA GLN A 741 44.19 -19.42 -2.78
C GLN A 741 44.65 -17.97 -2.53
N CYS A 742 44.61 -17.12 -3.55
CA CYS A 742 44.80 -15.67 -3.41
C CYS A 742 43.71 -15.11 -2.51
N LYS A 743 44.11 -14.43 -1.42
CA LYS A 743 43.20 -13.73 -0.53
C LYS A 743 43.03 -12.30 -1.04
N PRO A 744 42.02 -11.98 -1.88
CA PRO A 744 41.79 -10.60 -2.27
C PRO A 744 41.48 -9.80 -1.00
N SER A 745 42.14 -8.66 -0.85
CA SER A 745 41.85 -7.71 0.21
C SER A 745 41.16 -6.49 -0.38
N CYS A 746 40.14 -6.00 0.33
CA CYS A 746 39.55 -4.72 -0.01
C CYS A 746 40.49 -3.56 0.35
N ARG A 747 40.09 -2.32 0.04
CA ARG A 747 40.87 -1.11 0.36
C ARG A 747 41.25 -0.98 1.84
N ALA A 748 40.43 -1.50 2.75
CA ALA A 748 40.69 -1.52 4.20
C ALA A 748 41.60 -2.67 4.64
N GLY A 749 42.02 -3.56 3.73
CA GLY A 749 42.91 -4.69 4.00
C GLY A 749 42.21 -5.97 4.44
N THR A 750 40.87 -5.96 4.56
CA THR A 750 40.11 -7.15 5.00
C THR A 750 39.82 -8.09 3.84
N THR A 751 39.80 -9.38 4.14
CA THR A 751 39.44 -10.46 3.22
C THR A 751 37.94 -10.80 3.31
N PRO A 752 37.34 -11.48 2.32
CA PRO A 752 35.92 -11.88 2.38
C PRO A 752 35.58 -12.74 3.60
N GLN A 753 36.52 -13.58 4.03
CA GLN A 753 36.37 -14.43 5.23
C GLN A 753 36.34 -13.61 6.52
N GLU A 754 37.22 -12.62 6.62
CA GLU A 754 37.24 -11.69 7.75
C GLU A 754 35.98 -10.83 7.76
N VAL A 755 35.54 -10.33 6.61
CA VAL A 755 34.27 -9.61 6.49
C VAL A 755 33.09 -10.46 6.95
N ASN A 756 33.03 -11.74 6.59
CA ASN A 756 31.98 -12.63 7.07
C ASN A 756 32.06 -12.84 8.60
N LYS A 757 33.26 -12.93 9.16
CA LYS A 757 33.46 -12.96 10.61
C LYS A 757 33.03 -11.65 11.27
N HIS A 758 33.35 -10.51 10.67
CA HIS A 758 32.96 -9.18 11.12
C HIS A 758 31.44 -9.02 11.08
N PHE A 759 30.77 -9.53 10.05
CA PHE A 759 29.32 -9.56 9.96
C PHE A 759 28.69 -10.38 11.12
N ASN A 760 29.27 -11.52 11.48
CA ASN A 760 28.81 -12.29 12.64
C ASN A 760 29.06 -11.56 13.98
N ILE A 761 30.18 -10.83 14.12
CA ILE A 761 30.42 -9.97 15.29
C ILE A 761 29.40 -8.82 15.32
N TYR A 762 29.13 -8.21 14.17
CA TYR A 762 28.11 -7.20 13.99
C TYR A 762 26.73 -7.71 14.40
N LEU A 763 26.32 -8.94 14.02
CA LEU A 763 25.07 -9.55 14.50
C LEU A 763 25.05 -9.76 16.02
N LYS A 764 26.18 -10.14 16.63
CA LYS A 764 26.29 -10.30 18.10
C LYS A 764 26.07 -8.99 18.85
N MET A 765 26.48 -7.85 18.28
CA MET A 765 26.23 -6.52 18.88
C MET A 765 24.72 -6.21 19.02
N TYR A 766 23.84 -6.87 18.27
CA TYR A 766 22.39 -6.72 18.39
C TYR A 766 21.72 -7.67 19.40
N HIS A 767 22.49 -8.46 20.16
CA HIS A 767 21.95 -9.58 20.95
C HIS A 767 21.09 -10.56 20.13
N LYS A 768 21.20 -10.53 18.80
CA LYS A 768 20.57 -11.48 17.88
C LYS A 768 21.43 -12.72 17.86
N HIS A 769 21.28 -13.56 18.89
CA HIS A 769 22.08 -14.77 19.04
C HIS A 769 21.83 -15.73 17.88
N THR A 770 22.92 -16.14 17.21
CA THR A 770 22.94 -17.28 16.28
C THR A 770 22.71 -18.63 16.99
N ASP A 771 22.89 -18.65 18.31
CA ASP A 771 22.86 -19.85 19.16
C ASP A 771 21.49 -20.13 19.76
N THR A 772 20.44 -19.41 19.35
CA THR A 772 19.09 -19.90 19.60
C THR A 772 18.95 -21.20 18.80
N ASN A 773 19.12 -22.33 19.49
CA ASN A 773 18.63 -23.66 19.13
C ASN A 773 17.09 -23.67 19.05
N VAL A 774 16.48 -22.60 18.53
CA VAL A 774 15.15 -22.63 17.98
C VAL A 774 15.32 -23.46 16.73
N SER A 775 15.10 -24.76 16.89
CA SER A 775 14.94 -25.64 15.74
C SER A 775 13.96 -24.96 14.78
N PRO A 776 14.17 -25.05 13.45
CA PRO A 776 13.23 -24.52 12.46
C PRO A 776 11.78 -24.98 12.67
N GLN A 777 11.58 -25.99 13.52
CA GLN A 777 10.29 -26.51 13.97
C GLN A 777 9.46 -25.49 14.76
N ASN A 778 10.09 -24.56 15.52
CA ASN A 778 9.35 -23.60 16.34
C ASN A 778 9.15 -22.22 15.66
N ALA A 779 9.99 -21.86 14.69
CA ALA A 779 9.82 -20.62 13.91
C ALA A 779 8.66 -20.68 12.89
N GLN A 780 8.03 -21.83 12.70
CA GLN A 780 6.89 -22.02 11.77
C GLN A 780 5.54 -22.21 12.46
N ILE A 781 5.50 -22.21 13.81
CA ILE A 781 4.29 -22.47 14.60
C ILE A 781 3.35 -21.26 14.60
N TRP A 782 3.88 -20.05 14.50
CA TRP A 782 3.12 -18.85 14.81
C TRP A 782 2.56 -18.22 13.53
N ASN A 783 1.29 -18.50 13.26
CA ASN A 783 0.51 -17.77 12.26
C ASN A 783 -0.07 -16.47 12.81
N ASP A 784 -0.02 -16.29 14.14
CA ASP A 784 -0.50 -15.10 14.84
C ASP A 784 0.71 -14.20 15.20
N PRO A 785 0.81 -12.97 14.65
CA PRO A 785 1.86 -12.01 15.00
C PRO A 785 1.88 -11.65 16.49
N ARG A 786 0.75 -11.77 17.20
CA ARG A 786 0.68 -11.54 18.65
C ARG A 786 1.43 -12.60 19.43
N GLU A 787 1.22 -13.88 19.11
CA GLU A 787 1.93 -14.98 19.75
C GLU A 787 3.44 -14.96 19.43
N ALA A 788 3.79 -14.60 18.19
CA ALA A 788 5.19 -14.38 17.80
C ALA A 788 5.85 -13.29 18.66
N THR A 789 5.16 -12.16 18.86
CA THR A 789 5.65 -11.04 19.67
C THR A 789 5.81 -11.47 21.14
N LYS A 790 4.84 -12.20 21.70
CA LYS A 790 4.93 -12.78 23.06
C LYS A 790 6.15 -13.70 23.23
N ASN A 791 6.50 -14.50 22.22
CA ASN A 791 7.66 -15.40 22.28
C ASN A 791 9.01 -14.69 22.15
N VAL A 792 9.07 -13.57 21.43
CA VAL A 792 10.28 -12.73 21.41
C VAL A 792 10.42 -12.03 22.76
N LEU A 793 9.32 -11.48 23.29
CA LEU A 793 9.28 -10.83 24.60
C LEU A 793 9.63 -11.80 25.74
N SER A 794 9.22 -13.07 25.68
CA SER A 794 9.57 -14.07 26.70
C SER A 794 11.05 -14.42 26.76
N GLN A 795 11.83 -14.09 25.73
CA GLN A 795 13.29 -14.27 25.69
C GLN A 795 14.05 -13.04 26.18
N ILE A 796 13.35 -11.92 26.40
CA ILE A 796 13.95 -10.65 26.84
C ILE A 796 13.90 -10.56 28.36
N ASP A 797 15.06 -10.47 29.00
CA ASP A 797 15.17 -10.11 30.41
C ASP A 797 15.12 -8.59 30.56
N LEU A 798 13.98 -8.07 31.06
CA LEU A 798 13.74 -6.64 31.21
C LEU A 798 14.77 -5.98 32.16
N ARG A 799 15.17 -6.64 33.25
CA ARG A 799 16.12 -6.08 34.22
C ARG A 799 17.50 -5.93 33.58
N LYS A 800 17.92 -6.96 32.86
CA LYS A 800 19.17 -6.92 32.11
C LYS A 800 19.12 -5.86 31.01
N LEU A 801 18.01 -5.75 30.28
CA LEU A 801 17.82 -4.73 29.24
C LEU A 801 17.87 -3.30 29.78
N MET A 802 17.27 -3.04 30.95
CA MET A 802 17.34 -1.74 31.63
C MET A 802 18.76 -1.39 32.09
N MET A 803 19.52 -2.37 32.59
CA MET A 803 20.94 -2.17 32.96
C MET A 803 21.85 -2.00 31.73
N ASP A 804 21.62 -2.79 30.68
CA ASP A 804 22.39 -2.76 29.43
C ASP A 804 22.13 -1.44 28.66
N ALA A 805 20.93 -0.86 28.72
CA ALA A 805 20.63 0.45 28.13
C ALA A 805 21.52 1.58 28.70
N GLN A 806 22.02 1.46 29.93
CA GLN A 806 22.97 2.44 30.50
C GLN A 806 24.42 2.22 30.03
N SER A 807 24.79 0.99 29.67
CA SER A 807 26.18 0.58 29.40
C SER A 807 26.52 0.43 27.90
N VAL A 808 25.58 -0.04 27.06
CA VAL A 808 25.80 -0.47 25.65
C VAL A 808 25.71 0.70 24.65
N ALA A 809 26.16 1.88 25.05
CA ALA A 809 25.82 3.08 24.31
C ALA A 809 27.02 3.70 23.55
N VAL A 810 26.94 3.70 22.21
CA VAL A 810 27.89 4.26 21.25
C VAL A 810 27.99 5.77 21.44
N ASN A 811 29.15 6.22 21.90
CA ASN A 811 29.40 7.64 22.16
C ASN A 811 30.09 8.30 20.97
N PHE A 812 29.36 9.12 20.19
CA PHE A 812 29.93 9.88 19.06
C PHE A 812 30.95 10.97 19.46
N CYS A 813 31.19 11.20 20.75
CA CYS A 813 32.23 12.11 21.22
C CYS A 813 33.58 11.41 21.47
N GLN A 814 33.64 10.08 21.45
CA GLN A 814 34.84 9.31 21.81
C GLN A 814 34.99 8.04 20.92
N GLY A 815 36.18 7.42 20.95
CA GLY A 815 36.45 6.16 20.24
C GLY A 815 36.39 6.26 18.71
N GLU A 816 36.18 5.11 18.08
CA GLU A 816 36.04 4.98 16.62
C GLU A 816 34.74 5.59 16.11
N ALA A 817 33.68 5.64 16.93
CA ALA A 817 32.40 6.22 16.57
C ALA A 817 32.49 7.71 16.19
N LYS A 818 33.29 8.47 16.95
CA LYS A 818 33.60 9.87 16.61
C LYS A 818 34.35 9.97 15.28
N GLN A 819 35.32 9.08 15.05
CA GLN A 819 36.09 9.09 13.80
C GLN A 819 35.19 8.84 12.60
N VAL A 820 34.29 7.86 12.68
CA VAL A 820 33.29 7.55 11.64
C VAL A 820 32.48 8.81 11.33
N LYS A 821 31.92 9.46 12.36
CA LYS A 821 31.13 10.69 12.20
C LYS A 821 31.92 11.81 11.52
N ASP A 822 33.12 12.12 12.02
CA ASP A 822 33.92 13.24 11.53
C ASP A 822 34.38 13.01 10.08
N ILE A 823 34.77 11.78 9.73
CA ILE A 823 35.20 11.41 8.37
C ILE A 823 34.03 11.41 7.39
N VAL A 824 32.88 10.82 7.77
CA VAL A 824 31.69 10.82 6.92
C VAL A 824 31.23 12.25 6.63
N MET A 825 31.19 13.12 7.65
CA MET A 825 30.88 14.55 7.47
C MET A 825 31.86 15.27 6.56
N GLN A 826 33.17 15.01 6.71
CA GLN A 826 34.20 15.63 5.88
C GLN A 826 34.07 15.23 4.39
N GLU A 827 33.84 13.94 4.13
CA GLU A 827 33.68 13.41 2.77
C GLU A 827 32.40 13.93 2.12
N LEU A 828 31.29 13.96 2.87
CA LEU A 828 30.01 14.47 2.37
C LEU A 828 30.07 15.97 2.09
N LYS A 829 30.73 16.75 2.95
CA LYS A 829 30.96 18.18 2.70
C LYS A 829 31.73 18.39 1.40
N ALA A 830 32.79 17.61 1.16
CA ALA A 830 33.53 17.69 -0.10
C ALA A 830 32.70 17.28 -1.34
N ILE A 831 31.75 16.34 -1.20
CA ILE A 831 30.81 15.98 -2.27
C ILE A 831 29.83 17.12 -2.52
N ILE A 832 29.23 17.69 -1.48
CA ILE A 832 28.24 18.77 -1.59
C ILE A 832 28.87 20.09 -2.05
N ASP A 833 30.11 20.40 -1.66
CA ASP A 833 30.86 21.54 -2.19
C ASP A 833 31.06 21.43 -3.72
N LYS A 834 31.21 20.21 -4.24
CA LYS A 834 31.25 19.96 -5.68
C LYS A 834 29.88 20.03 -6.35
N VAL A 835 28.82 19.62 -5.65
CA VAL A 835 27.42 19.74 -6.14
C VAL A 835 27.07 21.22 -6.27
N SER A 836 27.32 22.00 -5.22
CA SER A 836 27.07 23.44 -5.18
C SER A 836 27.91 24.23 -6.19
N GLY A 837 29.13 23.78 -6.50
CA GLY A 837 29.94 24.36 -7.58
C GLY A 837 29.38 24.14 -9.00
N LYS A 838 28.52 23.12 -9.20
CA LYS A 838 27.82 22.87 -10.47
C LYS A 838 26.44 23.53 -10.51
N ASP A 839 25.78 23.61 -9.36
CA ASP A 839 24.42 24.11 -9.23
C ASP A 839 24.30 24.89 -7.91
N GLU A 840 24.26 26.21 -8.03
CA GLU A 840 24.26 27.12 -6.87
C GLU A 840 23.03 26.92 -5.97
N THR A 841 21.97 26.28 -6.49
CA THR A 841 20.74 25.98 -5.73
C THR A 841 20.97 25.07 -4.53
N TYR A 842 22.08 24.32 -4.46
CA TYR A 842 22.41 23.42 -3.34
C TYR A 842 23.53 23.96 -2.43
N ARG A 843 23.85 25.25 -2.50
CA ARG A 843 24.89 25.91 -1.68
C ARG A 843 24.47 26.11 -0.22
N GLY A 844 24.52 25.05 0.60
CA GLY A 844 24.00 25.08 1.97
C GLY A 844 24.96 24.59 3.04
N LEU A 845 24.64 24.89 4.31
CA LEU A 845 25.28 24.26 5.46
C LEU A 845 24.73 22.84 5.62
N LEU A 846 25.61 21.84 5.79
CA LEU A 846 25.23 20.49 6.17
C LEU A 846 25.01 20.45 7.68
N GLU A 847 23.79 20.16 8.10
CA GLU A 847 23.47 19.89 9.50
C GLU A 847 23.09 18.44 9.71
N LEU A 848 23.65 17.88 10.78
CA LEU A 848 23.45 16.49 11.18
C LEU A 848 22.29 16.41 12.16
N LEU A 849 21.38 15.47 11.92
CA LEU A 849 20.12 15.34 12.64
C LEU A 849 19.99 14.04 13.42
N GLY A 850 19.07 14.07 14.39
CA GLY A 850 18.64 12.91 15.16
C GLY A 850 19.72 12.42 16.12
N SER A 851 19.71 11.11 16.37
CA SER A 851 20.51 10.50 17.42
C SER A 851 22.03 10.56 17.14
N ALA A 852 22.43 10.78 15.89
CA ALA A 852 23.81 11.06 15.50
C ALA A 852 24.30 12.47 15.91
N ALA A 853 23.38 13.42 16.08
CA ALA A 853 23.65 14.82 16.43
C ALA A 853 23.80 15.02 17.94
N ASP A 854 22.96 14.31 18.70
CA ASP A 854 22.73 14.52 20.13
C ASP A 854 23.91 14.20 21.04
N ALA A 855 25.03 13.66 20.53
CA ALA A 855 26.14 13.13 21.34
C ALA A 855 25.71 12.06 22.39
N THR A 856 24.44 11.71 22.42
CA THR A 856 23.87 10.68 23.25
C THR A 856 24.26 9.34 22.65
N LYS A 857 25.19 8.66 23.33
CA LYS A 857 25.16 7.23 23.62
C LYS A 857 24.01 6.47 22.90
N LEU A 858 24.26 5.95 21.68
CA LEU A 858 23.30 5.13 20.91
C LEU A 858 23.37 3.65 21.29
N TYR A 859 22.25 2.96 21.32
CA TYR A 859 22.23 1.56 21.71
C TYR A 859 22.84 0.60 20.68
N CYS A 860 22.88 0.94 19.37
CA CYS A 860 23.33 0.01 18.31
C CYS A 860 24.09 0.68 17.14
N PRO A 861 24.91 -0.07 16.37
CA PRO A 861 25.68 0.48 15.24
C PRO A 861 24.89 0.68 13.91
N ASP A 862 23.66 0.22 13.74
CA ASP A 862 22.82 0.52 12.56
C ASP A 862 22.22 1.91 12.61
N GLU A 863 22.20 2.53 13.79
CA GLU A 863 21.75 3.91 13.99
C GLU A 863 22.78 4.96 13.52
N TYR A 864 23.79 4.53 12.77
CA TYR A 864 24.62 5.42 11.94
C TYR A 864 23.88 5.90 10.69
N ASP A 865 22.56 5.71 10.59
CA ASP A 865 21.72 6.44 9.65
C ASP A 865 21.87 7.95 9.88
N VAL A 866 22.70 8.58 9.07
CA VAL A 866 23.01 10.00 9.18
C VAL A 866 22.03 10.79 8.33
N ASN A 867 21.08 11.44 8.98
CA ASN A 867 20.20 12.39 8.32
C ASN A 867 20.91 13.74 8.23
N LEU A 868 21.07 14.24 7.00
CA LEU A 868 21.70 15.52 6.72
C LEU A 868 20.73 16.46 6.00
N LEU A 869 20.59 17.69 6.50
CA LEU A 869 19.84 18.73 5.81
C LEU A 869 20.75 19.58 4.93
N LEU A 870 20.27 19.93 3.75
CA LEU A 870 20.89 20.93 2.87
C LEU A 870 20.03 22.19 2.90
N TYR A 871 20.56 23.30 3.45
CA TYR A 871 19.84 24.58 3.51
C TYR A 871 20.09 25.46 2.31
N THR A 872 19.10 25.61 1.42
CA THR A 872 19.15 26.66 0.40
C THR A 872 17.78 26.99 -0.16
N CYS A 873 17.45 28.29 -0.13
CA CYS A 873 16.94 29.07 -1.25
C CYS A 873 16.78 30.54 -0.83
N SER A 874 17.25 31.47 -1.65
CA SER A 874 16.88 32.89 -1.57
C SER A 874 15.86 33.19 -2.66
N GLY A 875 14.72 33.80 -2.34
CA GLY A 875 13.73 34.24 -3.34
C GLY A 875 12.41 33.47 -3.40
N VAL A 876 12.11 32.59 -2.43
CA VAL A 876 10.84 31.84 -2.38
C VAL A 876 9.83 32.56 -1.48
N THR A 877 8.61 32.81 -1.97
CA THR A 877 7.49 33.30 -1.16
C THR A 877 6.59 32.14 -0.76
N ILE A 878 6.51 31.86 0.54
CA ILE A 878 5.78 30.69 1.05
C ILE A 878 4.54 31.16 1.81
N LYS A 879 3.38 30.65 1.41
CA LYS A 879 2.11 30.88 2.10
C LYS A 879 1.79 29.63 2.92
N VAL A 880 1.86 29.77 4.23
CA VAL A 880 1.42 28.72 5.16
C VAL A 880 -0.02 29.00 5.53
N LYS A 881 -0.93 28.06 5.28
CA LYS A 881 -2.33 28.17 5.68
C LYS A 881 -2.72 27.04 6.61
N GLU A 882 -3.50 27.38 7.63
CA GLU A 882 -4.10 26.38 8.51
C GLU A 882 -5.36 25.77 7.82
N GLN A 883 -5.39 24.46 7.63
CA GLN A 883 -6.52 23.69 7.13
C GLN A 883 -7.57 23.49 8.22
N PRO A 884 -8.87 23.67 7.90
CA PRO A 884 -9.96 23.39 8.82
C PRO A 884 -10.06 21.89 9.16
N GLU A 885 -10.52 21.57 10.38
CA GLU A 885 -10.53 20.22 10.96
C GLU A 885 -11.23 19.13 10.13
N LYS A 886 -12.14 19.52 9.23
CA LYS A 886 -12.93 18.58 8.41
C LYS A 886 -12.16 17.99 7.22
N ASP A 887 -11.04 18.57 6.81
CA ASP A 887 -10.23 18.13 5.65
C ASP A 887 -8.98 17.30 6.03
N VAL A 888 -8.73 17.07 7.32
CA VAL A 888 -7.48 16.49 7.89
C VAL A 888 -7.31 14.97 7.63
N SER A 889 -8.07 14.39 6.70
CA SER A 889 -8.15 12.93 6.52
C SER A 889 -6.84 12.28 6.02
N LEU A 890 -5.92 13.02 5.39
CA LEU A 890 -4.75 12.42 4.71
C LEU A 890 -3.37 12.86 5.18
N SER A 891 -3.16 14.04 5.78
CA SER A 891 -1.83 14.48 6.22
C SER A 891 -1.89 15.18 7.58
N GLY A 892 -1.73 14.41 8.65
CA GLY A 892 -0.75 14.78 9.65
C GLY A 892 -1.02 15.90 10.65
N HIS A 893 -1.29 17.13 10.23
CA HIS A 893 -1.64 18.29 11.06
C HIS A 893 -2.21 19.38 10.13
N LYS A 894 -2.94 20.34 10.72
CA LYS A 894 -3.66 21.44 10.08
C LYS A 894 -2.80 22.39 9.21
N LEU A 895 -1.54 22.13 8.84
CA LEU A 895 -0.74 23.12 8.09
C LEU A 895 -0.54 22.68 6.65
N LYS A 896 -1.27 23.29 5.71
CA LYS A 896 -0.97 23.16 4.28
C LYS A 896 0.05 24.23 3.93
N ILE A 897 1.25 23.79 3.57
CA ILE A 897 2.34 24.68 3.18
C ILE A 897 2.31 24.78 1.66
N GLU A 898 1.76 25.89 1.15
CA GLU A 898 1.71 26.19 -0.27
C GLU A 898 2.94 27.03 -0.65
N VAL A 899 3.84 26.42 -1.42
CA VAL A 899 5.05 27.08 -1.91
C VAL A 899 4.78 27.60 -3.32
N GLU A 900 4.70 28.93 -3.46
CA GLU A 900 4.65 29.61 -4.76
C GLU A 900 6.08 30.05 -5.12
N THR A 901 6.60 29.54 -6.24
CA THR A 901 7.97 29.86 -6.69
C THR A 901 7.98 30.05 -8.20
N GLU A 902 8.69 31.09 -8.66
CA GLU A 902 8.94 31.34 -10.08
C GLU A 902 10.04 30.42 -10.65
N ASP A 903 10.88 29.85 -9.78
CA ASP A 903 11.96 28.96 -10.19
C ASP A 903 11.43 27.53 -10.44
N ALA A 904 11.47 27.11 -11.71
CA ALA A 904 11.08 25.77 -12.13
C ALA A 904 11.90 24.65 -11.47
N ALA A 905 13.13 24.91 -11.02
CA ALA A 905 13.96 23.94 -10.31
C ALA A 905 13.40 23.55 -8.93
N LEU A 906 12.58 24.44 -8.34
CA LEU A 906 11.94 24.25 -7.03
C LEU A 906 10.50 23.72 -7.12
N GLN A 907 9.99 23.46 -8.34
CA GLN A 907 8.64 22.98 -8.56
C GLN A 907 8.56 21.45 -8.69
N GLY A 908 7.69 20.82 -7.91
CA GLY A 908 7.43 19.37 -8.00
C GLY A 908 8.65 18.51 -7.69
N ASN A 909 8.75 17.33 -8.30
CA ASN A 909 9.85 16.38 -8.05
C ASN A 909 11.21 16.85 -8.63
N ALA A 910 11.27 18.02 -9.29
CA ALA A 910 12.46 18.52 -9.97
C ALA A 910 13.64 18.74 -9.01
N LEU A 911 13.42 19.34 -7.84
CA LEU A 911 14.45 19.58 -6.83
C LEU A 911 15.14 18.27 -6.40
N LEU A 912 14.34 17.26 -6.05
CA LEU A 912 14.87 15.96 -5.61
C LEU A 912 15.55 15.20 -6.77
N ASN A 913 14.95 15.24 -7.96
CA ASN A 913 15.50 14.59 -9.15
C ASN A 913 16.83 15.20 -9.58
N ASN A 914 16.92 16.54 -9.58
CA ASN A 914 18.14 17.27 -9.90
C ASN A 914 19.24 16.96 -8.87
N LEU A 915 18.93 16.97 -7.57
CA LEU A 915 19.89 16.57 -6.53
C LEU A 915 20.43 15.16 -6.78
N TYR A 916 19.55 14.19 -7.02
CA TYR A 916 19.94 12.80 -7.32
C TYR A 916 20.86 12.71 -8.54
N LEU A 917 20.51 13.38 -9.64
CA LEU A 917 21.30 13.38 -10.88
C LEU A 917 22.68 14.03 -10.67
N ARG A 918 22.75 15.20 -10.03
CA ARG A 918 24.02 15.90 -9.74
C ARG A 918 24.91 15.12 -8.81
N MET A 919 24.34 14.52 -7.76
CA MET A 919 25.08 13.62 -6.87
C MET A 919 25.63 12.43 -7.64
N ARG A 920 24.81 11.77 -8.46
CA ARG A 920 25.25 10.65 -9.30
C ARG A 920 26.41 11.05 -10.21
N GLU A 921 26.31 12.17 -10.92
CA GLU A 921 27.38 12.69 -11.77
C GLU A 921 28.70 12.91 -11.00
N ILE A 922 28.63 13.47 -9.79
CA ILE A 922 29.83 13.78 -9.00
C ILE A 922 30.47 12.50 -8.47
N LEU A 923 29.67 11.55 -7.97
CA LEU A 923 30.15 10.29 -7.44
C LEU A 923 30.85 9.42 -8.49
N VAL A 924 30.49 9.56 -9.77
CA VAL A 924 31.23 8.92 -10.87
C VAL A 924 32.70 9.36 -10.89
N SER A 925 33.01 10.61 -10.58
CA SER A 925 34.39 11.13 -10.58
C SER A 925 35.04 11.20 -9.19
N TYR A 926 34.24 11.26 -8.13
CA TYR A 926 34.73 11.43 -6.76
C TYR A 926 35.32 10.12 -6.21
N LYS A 927 36.42 10.24 -5.45
CA LYS A 927 37.04 9.13 -4.72
C LYS A 927 37.12 9.51 -3.25
N ILE A 928 36.47 8.71 -2.40
CA ILE A 928 36.52 8.85 -0.94
C ILE A 928 37.98 8.73 -0.47
N LYS A 929 38.45 9.56 0.45
CA LYS A 929 39.88 9.60 0.84
C LYS A 929 40.23 8.55 1.88
N ASP A 930 39.40 8.33 2.89
CA ASP A 930 39.65 7.29 3.91
C ASP A 930 39.56 5.88 3.28
N LYS A 931 40.42 4.98 3.72
CA LYS A 931 40.52 3.60 3.21
C LYS A 931 39.51 2.65 3.84
N ARG A 932 39.00 2.99 5.04
CA ARG A 932 38.03 2.20 5.81
C ARG A 932 36.60 2.40 5.32
N VAL A 933 36.34 3.47 4.56
CA VAL A 933 35.03 3.82 4.01
C VAL A 933 34.92 3.39 2.54
N SER A 934 33.79 2.77 2.19
CA SER A 934 33.46 2.41 0.81
C SER A 934 31.98 2.65 0.50
N LEU A 935 31.65 2.97 -0.76
CA LEU A 935 30.26 2.98 -1.22
C LEU A 935 29.85 1.56 -1.58
N VAL A 936 28.67 1.15 -1.14
CA VAL A 936 28.16 -0.21 -1.36
C VAL A 936 26.93 -0.15 -2.27
N PRO A 937 26.78 -1.05 -3.27
CA PRO A 937 25.60 -1.14 -4.12
C PRO A 937 24.29 -1.16 -3.33
N PRO A 938 23.26 -0.38 -3.73
CA PRO A 938 23.13 0.40 -4.98
C PRO A 938 23.87 1.74 -5.03
N GLY A 939 24.65 2.10 -4.01
CA GLY A 939 25.46 3.31 -3.94
C GLY A 939 24.64 4.57 -3.63
N LEU A 940 23.67 4.90 -4.49
CA LEU A 940 22.80 6.08 -4.41
C LEU A 940 21.35 5.70 -4.70
N THR A 941 20.43 6.01 -3.78
CA THR A 941 19.00 5.74 -3.93
C THR A 941 18.17 6.97 -3.65
N LYS A 942 16.99 7.08 -4.26
CA LYS A 942 16.01 8.12 -3.91
C LYS A 942 15.09 7.62 -2.82
N THR A 943 14.78 8.48 -1.85
CA THR A 943 13.73 8.27 -0.85
C THR A 943 12.56 9.20 -1.12
N GLN A 944 11.53 9.15 -0.27
CA GLN A 944 10.35 10.01 -0.40
C GLN A 944 10.67 11.51 -0.27
N VAL A 945 11.73 11.85 0.46
CA VAL A 945 12.06 13.24 0.82
C VAL A 945 13.51 13.63 0.51
N GLY A 946 14.35 12.69 0.10
CA GLY A 946 15.78 12.91 -0.04
C GLY A 946 16.51 11.85 -0.87
N VAL A 947 17.83 11.89 -0.80
CA VAL A 947 18.74 10.99 -1.50
C VAL A 947 19.60 10.26 -0.48
N THR A 948 19.57 8.92 -0.51
CA THR A 948 20.33 8.08 0.42
C THR A 948 21.62 7.58 -0.23
N LEU A 949 22.74 7.77 0.45
CA LEU A 949 24.01 7.12 0.17
C LEU A 949 24.20 5.92 1.09
N LEU A 950 24.57 4.77 0.54
CA LEU A 950 24.90 3.58 1.32
C LEU A 950 26.42 3.39 1.37
N MET A 951 26.98 3.45 2.58
CA MET A 951 28.40 3.29 2.84
C MET A 951 28.64 2.11 3.79
N SER A 952 29.86 1.56 3.76
CA SER A 952 30.34 0.67 4.81
C SER A 952 31.64 1.17 5.41
N TRP A 953 31.80 0.93 6.71
CA TRP A 953 32.99 1.20 7.49
C TRP A 953 33.57 -0.11 8.02
N GLN A 954 34.90 -0.23 7.98
CA GLN A 954 35.65 -1.37 8.51
C GLN A 954 36.70 -0.90 9.50
N GLY A 955 36.50 -1.24 10.77
CA GLY A 955 37.19 -0.69 11.92
C GLY A 955 37.74 -1.72 12.90
N SER A 956 38.34 -1.24 13.99
CA SER A 956 38.81 -2.10 15.09
C SER A 956 37.76 -2.30 16.19
N GLU A 957 37.06 -1.22 16.58
CA GLU A 957 35.93 -1.26 17.51
C GLU A 957 34.65 -1.69 16.81
N TYR A 958 34.47 -1.25 15.55
CA TYR A 958 33.38 -1.64 14.67
C TYR A 958 33.91 -2.41 13.44
N PRO A 959 34.05 -3.76 13.53
CA PRO A 959 34.68 -4.57 12.48
C PRO A 959 34.00 -4.47 11.11
N LEU A 960 32.68 -4.30 11.12
CA LEU A 960 31.87 -3.97 9.94
C LEU A 960 30.68 -3.13 10.40
N LEU A 961 30.44 -2.03 9.71
CA LEU A 961 29.36 -1.11 10.01
C LEU A 961 28.75 -0.63 8.69
N LEU A 962 27.45 -0.84 8.51
CA LEU A 962 26.71 -0.30 7.37
C LEU A 962 26.12 1.06 7.77
N ILE A 963 26.34 2.06 6.94
CA ILE A 963 25.99 3.47 7.20
C ILE A 963 25.06 3.93 6.07
N GLY A 964 23.82 4.24 6.41
CA GLY A 964 22.92 5.00 5.54
C GLY A 964 23.14 6.49 5.75
N VAL A 965 23.18 7.29 4.68
CA VAL A 965 23.21 8.75 4.81
C VAL A 965 22.07 9.32 3.99
N ASP A 966 21.07 9.86 4.67
CA ASP A 966 19.90 10.49 4.04
C ASP A 966 20.12 11.99 3.90
N LEU A 967 20.36 12.45 2.68
CA LEU A 967 20.47 13.87 2.35
C LEU A 967 19.09 14.41 1.97
N VAL A 968 18.53 15.26 2.82
CA VAL A 968 17.21 15.87 2.63
C VAL A 968 17.41 17.35 2.27
N PRO A 969 17.05 17.77 1.03
CA PRO A 969 17.08 19.17 0.67
C PRO A 969 15.95 19.93 1.39
N VAL A 970 16.29 21.06 2.01
CA VAL A 970 15.39 21.82 2.87
C VAL A 970 15.46 23.32 2.57
N VAL A 971 14.29 23.95 2.52
CA VAL A 971 14.13 25.41 2.34
C VAL A 971 13.77 26.04 3.68
N VAL A 972 14.52 27.05 4.12
CA VAL A 972 14.27 27.73 5.40
C VAL A 972 13.34 28.91 5.18
N VAL A 973 12.29 29.02 6.00
CA VAL A 973 11.40 30.20 6.01
C VAL A 973 11.17 30.75 7.41
N PRO A 974 10.80 32.02 7.57
CA PRO A 974 10.36 32.55 8.87
C PRO A 974 9.16 31.77 9.41
N TRP A 975 9.08 31.65 10.74
CA TRP A 975 7.92 31.05 11.40
C TRP A 975 6.68 31.94 11.16
N PRO A 976 5.59 31.44 10.56
CA PRO A 976 4.39 32.23 10.32
C PRO A 976 3.74 32.65 11.64
N SER A 977 3.38 33.93 11.78
CA SER A 977 2.75 34.46 13.00
C SER A 977 1.41 33.80 13.36
N GLU A 978 0.73 33.22 12.36
CA GLU A 978 -0.58 32.57 12.50
C GLU A 978 -0.49 31.11 13.00
N VAL A 979 0.72 30.52 13.06
CA VAL A 979 0.93 29.11 13.39
C VAL A 979 1.46 28.95 14.81
N HIS A 980 0.72 28.23 15.65
CA HIS A 980 1.12 27.96 17.04
C HIS A 980 2.40 27.11 17.13
N LYS A 981 3.37 27.56 17.95
CA LYS A 981 4.60 26.81 18.26
C LYS A 981 4.32 25.76 19.33
N PRO A 982 4.61 24.46 19.11
CA PRO A 982 4.62 23.45 20.16
C PRO A 982 5.51 23.89 21.34
N ARG A 983 5.15 23.56 22.58
CA ARG A 983 5.85 24.10 23.76
C ARG A 983 7.30 23.65 23.89
N LEU A 984 7.63 22.43 23.45
CA LEU A 984 9.01 21.95 23.44
C LEU A 984 9.86 22.58 22.32
N THR A 985 9.32 23.51 21.51
CA THR A 985 10.10 24.20 20.47
C THR A 985 11.12 25.14 21.11
N PRO A 986 12.41 25.10 20.74
CA PRO A 986 13.42 25.99 21.33
C PRO A 986 13.13 27.47 21.06
N ASP A 987 13.34 28.33 22.06
CA ASP A 987 13.04 29.78 22.00
C ASP A 987 13.71 30.52 20.84
N ASN A 988 14.89 30.05 20.42
CA ASN A 988 15.67 30.63 19.32
C ASN A 988 15.13 30.29 17.91
N SER A 989 14.09 29.45 17.81
CA SER A 989 13.56 28.98 16.53
C SER A 989 12.66 30.04 15.89
N GLN A 990 13.25 30.97 15.15
CA GLN A 990 12.52 31.97 14.35
C GLN A 990 12.17 31.50 12.94
N VAL A 991 12.66 30.32 12.55
CA VAL A 991 12.52 29.78 11.20
C VAL A 991 11.98 28.35 11.21
N ILE A 992 11.30 27.95 10.14
CA ILE A 992 10.81 26.61 9.86
C ILE A 992 11.58 26.07 8.64
N PRO A 993 12.31 24.95 8.78
CA PRO A 993 12.85 24.24 7.65
C PRO A 993 11.73 23.47 6.93
N LEU A 994 11.65 23.53 5.61
CA LEU A 994 10.66 22.83 4.80
C LEU A 994 11.31 21.79 3.89
N SER A 995 10.85 20.55 3.98
CA SER A 995 11.24 19.46 3.08
C SER A 995 10.14 19.18 2.06
N TYR A 996 10.55 18.90 0.83
CA TYR A 996 9.63 18.51 -0.24
C TYR A 996 9.08 17.10 -0.01
N VAL A 997 7.80 16.90 -0.35
CA VAL A 997 7.08 15.62 -0.36
C VAL A 997 6.49 15.40 -1.75
N VAL A 998 6.35 14.13 -2.14
CA VAL A 998 5.71 13.70 -3.39
C VAL A 998 4.38 14.46 -3.62
N ASP A 999 4.10 14.82 -4.87
CA ASP A 999 2.89 15.52 -5.35
C ASP A 999 2.78 17.03 -5.03
N LYS A 1000 3.89 17.78 -5.10
CA LYS A 1000 3.92 19.25 -4.85
C LYS A 1000 3.60 19.66 -3.40
N ASN A 1001 3.57 18.72 -2.47
CA ASN A 1001 3.32 18.99 -1.06
C ASN A 1001 4.64 19.29 -0.34
N TRP A 1002 4.63 20.26 0.56
CA TRP A 1002 5.78 20.58 1.40
C TRP A 1002 5.41 20.31 2.86
N ARG A 1003 6.37 19.79 3.64
CA ARG A 1003 6.20 19.55 5.07
C ARG A 1003 7.29 20.28 5.86
N GLY A 1004 6.92 20.80 7.04
CA GLY A 1004 7.90 21.25 8.02
C GLY A 1004 8.80 20.09 8.44
N SER A 1005 10.11 20.28 8.31
CA SER A 1005 11.13 19.42 8.87
C SER A 1005 11.51 19.97 10.24
N PHE A 1006 11.03 19.34 11.30
CA PHE A 1006 11.27 19.77 12.69
C PHE A 1006 12.42 19.02 13.36
N ALA A 1007 13.23 18.30 12.59
CA ALA A 1007 14.30 17.47 13.10
C ALA A 1007 15.34 18.27 13.93
N ASN A 1008 15.57 19.55 13.62
CA ASN A 1008 16.41 20.42 14.45
C ASN A 1008 15.83 20.66 15.84
N CYS A 1009 14.52 20.88 15.94
CA CYS A 1009 13.84 21.07 17.22
C CYS A 1009 13.91 19.79 18.05
N GLU A 1010 13.69 18.63 17.41
CA GLU A 1010 13.83 17.32 18.04
C GLU A 1010 15.21 17.11 18.67
N VAL A 1011 16.28 17.38 17.91
CA VAL A 1011 17.67 17.27 18.37
C VAL A 1011 17.92 18.13 19.62
N VAL A 1012 17.49 19.39 19.59
CA VAL A 1012 17.68 20.28 20.74
C VAL A 1012 16.97 19.72 21.98
N VAL A 1013 15.74 19.25 21.85
CA VAL A 1013 14.97 18.68 22.97
C VAL A 1013 15.62 17.40 23.51
N LEU A 1014 16.03 16.47 22.62
CA LEU A 1014 16.66 15.21 23.02
C LEU A 1014 18.03 15.42 23.69
N SER A 1015 18.78 16.45 23.26
CA SER A 1015 20.06 16.82 23.86
C SER A 1015 19.93 17.34 25.30
N GLN A 1016 18.78 17.95 25.63
CA GLN A 1016 18.47 18.56 26.93
C GLN A 1016 17.67 17.65 27.88
N LEU A 1017 17.53 16.36 27.55
CA LEU A 1017 16.86 15.40 28.45
C LEU A 1017 17.67 15.17 29.72
N ASP A 1018 16.97 15.13 30.85
CA ASP A 1018 17.53 14.70 32.13
C ASP A 1018 17.93 13.22 32.09
N PRO A 1019 18.85 12.74 32.96
CA PRO A 1019 19.33 11.37 32.94
C PRO A 1019 18.22 10.30 32.99
N GLN A 1020 17.15 10.55 33.75
CA GLN A 1020 16.00 9.64 33.92
C GLN A 1020 15.08 9.67 32.69
N GLU A 1021 14.78 10.85 32.14
CA GLU A 1021 14.02 10.99 30.88
C GLU A 1021 14.73 10.27 29.73
N ARG A 1022 16.06 10.46 29.65
CA ARG A 1022 16.93 9.79 28.68
C ARG A 1022 16.92 8.28 28.86
N GLN A 1023 16.93 7.78 30.10
CA GLN A 1023 16.89 6.36 30.38
C GLN A 1023 15.60 5.72 29.87
N VAL A 1024 14.43 6.32 30.10
CA VAL A 1024 13.16 5.80 29.58
C VAL A 1024 13.14 5.77 28.05
N TYR A 1025 13.57 6.86 27.41
CA TYR A 1025 13.62 6.91 25.94
C TYR A 1025 14.54 5.82 25.37
N LEU A 1026 15.73 5.63 25.95
CA LEU A 1026 16.67 4.59 25.55
C LEU A 1026 16.11 3.19 25.81
N THR A 1027 15.51 2.92 26.98
CA THR A 1027 14.90 1.61 27.30
C THR A 1027 13.77 1.27 26.33
N ALA A 1028 12.87 2.20 26.05
CA ALA A 1028 11.78 1.98 25.10
C ALA A 1028 12.30 1.75 23.67
N LYS A 1029 13.35 2.47 23.28
CA LYS A 1029 14.02 2.31 21.98
C LYS A 1029 14.74 0.97 21.85
N THR A 1030 15.46 0.55 22.89
CA THR A 1030 16.15 -0.74 22.98
C THR A 1030 15.17 -1.90 22.88
N LEU A 1031 14.04 -1.82 23.58
CA LEU A 1031 13.01 -2.86 23.49
C LEU A 1031 12.53 -3.05 22.04
N LEU A 1032 12.35 -1.95 21.29
CA LEU A 1032 12.00 -2.01 19.87
C LEU A 1032 13.11 -2.56 18.97
N SER A 1033 14.37 -2.22 19.21
CA SER A 1033 15.49 -2.70 18.37
C SER A 1033 15.66 -4.22 18.45
N CYS A 1034 15.42 -4.83 19.62
CA CYS A 1034 15.40 -6.28 19.80
C CYS A 1034 14.36 -6.99 18.90
N MET A 1035 13.30 -6.28 18.50
CA MET A 1035 12.20 -6.82 17.69
C MET A 1035 12.29 -6.43 16.20
N LYS A 1036 13.30 -5.67 15.79
CA LYS A 1036 13.45 -5.11 14.42
C LYS A 1036 14.14 -6.08 13.46
N ALA A 1037 13.58 -6.23 12.26
CA ALA A 1037 14.23 -6.93 11.15
C ALA A 1037 14.80 -5.94 10.13
N GLU A 1038 16.12 -5.92 9.94
CA GLU A 1038 16.75 -4.91 9.07
C GLU A 1038 16.56 -5.19 7.57
N PRO A 1039 16.44 -4.16 6.72
CA PRO A 1039 16.29 -4.31 5.27
C PRO A 1039 17.45 -5.02 4.58
N TRP A 1040 18.66 -4.93 5.12
CA TRP A 1040 19.86 -5.60 4.60
C TRP A 1040 20.01 -7.04 5.10
N MET A 1041 19.26 -7.47 6.12
CA MET A 1041 19.40 -8.83 6.67
C MET A 1041 19.07 -9.91 5.62
N PRO A 1042 19.78 -11.05 5.61
CA PRO A 1042 19.47 -12.17 4.74
C PRO A 1042 18.06 -12.70 4.97
N LYS A 1043 17.41 -13.21 3.91
CA LYS A 1043 16.04 -13.74 4.00
C LYS A 1043 15.89 -14.80 5.09
N LYS A 1044 16.91 -15.63 5.31
CA LYS A 1044 16.95 -16.65 6.39
C LYS A 1044 16.76 -16.05 7.79
N TYR A 1045 17.45 -14.95 8.10
CA TYR A 1045 17.32 -14.26 9.39
C TYR A 1045 16.06 -13.41 9.44
N LYS A 1046 15.71 -12.72 8.35
CA LYS A 1046 14.42 -12.02 8.25
C LYS A 1046 13.26 -12.96 8.53
N ASN A 1047 13.27 -14.18 8.03
CA ASN A 1047 12.22 -15.18 8.28
C ASN A 1047 12.07 -15.58 9.76
N GLN A 1048 13.06 -15.31 10.62
CA GLN A 1048 12.93 -15.47 12.08
C GLN A 1048 12.07 -14.36 12.70
N PHE A 1049 11.98 -13.20 12.02
CA PHE A 1049 11.27 -11.99 12.44
C PHE A 1049 10.11 -11.60 11.49
N CYS A 1050 9.95 -12.31 10.36
CA CYS A 1050 9.03 -12.03 9.26
C CYS A 1050 8.29 -13.31 8.90
N TRP A 1051 6.98 -13.30 9.10
CA TRP A 1051 6.14 -14.47 9.00
C TRP A 1051 5.39 -14.39 7.65
N TRP A 1052 6.08 -14.84 6.60
CA TRP A 1052 5.68 -14.97 5.18
C TRP A 1052 5.44 -13.69 4.35
N ASP A 1053 6.01 -13.74 3.14
CA ASP A 1053 6.09 -12.69 2.14
C ASP A 1053 4.98 -12.86 1.09
N SER A 1054 3.87 -12.14 1.28
CA SER A 1054 3.18 -11.41 0.20
C SER A 1054 2.09 -10.55 0.83
N ARG A 1055 2.39 -9.26 1.03
CA ARG A 1055 1.47 -8.19 1.50
C ARG A 1055 1.22 -8.17 3.03
N TYR A 1056 2.06 -7.39 3.72
CA TYR A 1056 1.83 -6.73 5.02
C TYR A 1056 2.14 -7.42 6.36
N TRP A 1057 3.13 -8.31 6.50
CA TRP A 1057 3.48 -8.83 7.85
C TRP A 1057 4.99 -9.07 8.05
N LYS A 1058 5.78 -8.01 7.92
CA LYS A 1058 7.01 -7.88 8.74
C LYS A 1058 6.52 -7.58 10.16
N ILE A 1059 7.22 -7.91 11.25
CA ILE A 1059 7.10 -7.05 12.44
C ILE A 1059 7.69 -5.73 11.96
N PRO A 1060 6.88 -4.73 11.62
CA PRO A 1060 7.40 -3.50 11.13
C PRO A 1060 7.55 -2.71 12.42
N THR A 1061 8.65 -2.94 13.13
CA THR A 1061 9.05 -2.05 14.21
C THR A 1061 8.88 -0.63 13.67
N PRO A 1062 8.15 0.21 14.40
CA PRO A 1062 7.70 1.46 13.84
C PRO A 1062 8.96 2.26 13.52
N ALA A 1063 8.88 3.04 12.45
CA ALA A 1063 9.86 4.08 12.25
C ALA A 1063 9.98 4.84 13.58
N GLY A 1064 11.21 5.20 13.99
CA GLY A 1064 11.46 5.91 15.25
C GLY A 1064 10.50 7.09 15.47
N PHE A 1065 9.89 7.62 14.41
CA PHE A 1065 8.73 8.49 14.40
C PHE A 1065 7.66 8.20 15.48
N CYS A 1066 6.98 7.05 15.50
CA CYS A 1066 5.84 6.85 16.45
C CYS A 1066 6.29 6.81 17.91
N LEU A 1067 7.42 6.13 18.19
CA LEU A 1067 8.01 6.08 19.53
C LEU A 1067 8.41 7.50 19.99
N LYS A 1068 9.17 8.23 19.16
CA LYS A 1068 9.64 9.58 19.43
C LYS A 1068 8.47 10.52 19.71
N ASN A 1069 7.45 10.52 18.85
CA ASN A 1069 6.31 11.43 19.00
C ASN A 1069 5.45 11.08 20.22
N SER A 1070 5.32 9.80 20.58
CA SER A 1070 4.61 9.39 21.80
C SER A 1070 5.39 9.79 23.05
N PHE A 1071 6.71 9.62 23.03
CA PHE A 1071 7.62 10.07 24.09
C PHE A 1071 7.58 11.60 24.26
N LEU A 1072 7.66 12.39 23.19
CA LEU A 1072 7.62 13.86 23.26
C LEU A 1072 6.29 14.38 23.85
N LYS A 1073 5.16 13.74 23.51
CA LYS A 1073 3.86 14.07 24.11
C LYS A 1073 3.82 13.78 25.61
N LEU A 1074 4.35 12.62 26.02
CA LEU A 1074 4.45 12.26 27.43
C LEU A 1074 5.39 13.20 28.20
N LEU A 1075 6.53 13.52 27.59
CA LEU A 1075 7.53 14.45 28.13
C LEU A 1075 6.91 15.83 28.38
N GLU A 1076 6.21 16.39 27.40
CA GLU A 1076 5.50 17.64 27.56
C GLU A 1076 4.48 17.55 28.71
N LYS A 1077 3.64 16.50 28.73
CA LYS A 1077 2.62 16.31 29.77
C LYS A 1077 3.23 16.27 31.17
N LYS A 1078 4.25 15.44 31.40
CA LYS A 1078 4.90 15.31 32.72
C LYS A 1078 5.59 16.60 33.16
N ARG A 1079 6.23 17.33 32.22
CA ARG A 1079 6.83 18.64 32.50
C ARG A 1079 5.78 19.71 32.85
N GLN A 1080 4.59 19.66 32.23
CA GLN A 1080 3.46 20.55 32.57
C GLN A 1080 2.86 20.24 33.95
N GLU A 1081 2.85 18.97 34.34
CA GLU A 1081 2.35 18.50 35.64
C GLU A 1081 3.40 18.64 36.76
N GLU A 1082 4.61 19.14 36.45
CA GLU A 1082 5.76 19.24 37.38
C GLU A 1082 6.14 17.90 38.05
N VAL A 1083 5.90 16.78 37.36
CA VAL A 1083 6.19 15.43 37.87
C VAL A 1083 7.63 15.02 37.52
N ASN A 1084 8.46 14.80 38.54
CA ASN A 1084 9.83 14.29 38.38
C ASN A 1084 9.82 12.78 38.08
N TRP A 1085 10.62 12.37 37.09
CA TRP A 1085 10.71 10.97 36.66
C TRP A 1085 11.54 10.17 37.66
N GLN A 1086 10.95 9.28 38.46
CA GLN A 1086 11.71 8.46 39.41
C GLN A 1086 12.17 7.13 38.77
N GLU A 1087 13.27 6.57 39.26
CA GLU A 1087 13.78 5.27 38.78
C GLU A 1087 12.82 4.12 39.13
N SER A 1088 12.05 4.24 40.22
CA SER A 1088 10.98 3.31 40.60
C SER A 1088 9.87 3.21 39.54
N ASP A 1089 9.67 4.29 38.78
CA ASP A 1089 8.55 4.44 37.86
C ASP A 1089 8.98 4.24 36.40
N LEU A 1090 10.26 3.90 36.17
CA LEU A 1090 10.83 3.75 34.81
C LEU A 1090 9.98 2.83 33.94
N ARG A 1091 9.56 1.69 34.51
CA ARG A 1091 8.71 0.71 33.84
C ARG A 1091 7.36 1.30 33.47
N GLU A 1092 6.72 2.01 34.39
CA GLU A 1092 5.42 2.67 34.16
C GLU A 1092 5.54 3.73 33.07
N CYS A 1093 6.59 4.56 33.10
CA CYS A 1093 6.85 5.55 32.06
C CYS A 1093 7.09 4.91 30.68
N VAL A 1094 7.84 3.79 30.60
CA VAL A 1094 8.02 3.04 29.35
C VAL A 1094 6.66 2.50 28.87
N THR A 1095 5.84 1.94 29.76
CA THR A 1095 4.49 1.48 29.44
C THR A 1095 3.60 2.62 28.94
N GLU A 1096 3.66 3.80 29.54
CA GLU A 1096 2.91 5.00 29.11
C GLU A 1096 3.32 5.44 27.68
N VAL A 1097 4.60 5.35 27.32
CA VAL A 1097 5.08 5.64 25.95
C VAL A 1097 4.41 4.70 24.94
N PHE A 1098 4.37 3.39 25.23
CA PHE A 1098 3.71 2.41 24.36
C PHE A 1098 2.18 2.52 24.36
N ARG A 1099 1.57 2.89 25.49
CA ARG A 1099 0.13 3.21 25.57
C ARG A 1099 -0.23 4.40 24.68
N GLY A 1100 0.63 5.41 24.60
CA GLY A 1100 0.49 6.54 23.66
C GLY A 1100 0.47 6.15 22.17
N MET A 1101 0.86 4.92 21.86
CA MET A 1101 0.81 4.32 20.53
C MET A 1101 -0.47 3.50 20.29
N CYS A 1102 -1.44 3.49 21.22
CA CYS A 1102 -2.71 2.73 21.17
C CYS A 1102 -3.96 3.66 21.32
N LEU A 1103 -5.02 3.41 20.54
CA LEU A 1103 -6.31 4.13 20.46
C LEU A 1103 -7.37 3.40 21.31
N GLN A 1104 -7.29 3.50 22.64
CA GLN A 1104 -8.29 2.96 23.59
C GLN A 1104 -8.66 1.46 23.42
N GLU A 1105 -9.45 0.96 24.37
CA GLU A 1105 -9.91 -0.44 24.45
C GLU A 1105 -11.05 -0.69 23.44
N ASP A 1106 -11.08 -1.88 22.84
CA ASP A 1106 -12.14 -2.34 21.92
C ASP A 1106 -13.54 -2.25 22.58
N THR A 1107 -14.62 -2.41 21.82
CA THR A 1107 -16.01 -2.28 22.32
C THR A 1107 -16.35 -3.21 23.49
N ASP A 1108 -15.55 -4.24 23.72
CA ASP A 1108 -15.67 -5.21 24.83
C ASP A 1108 -14.72 -4.92 26.02
N GLY A 1109 -13.90 -3.86 25.96
CA GLY A 1109 -12.97 -3.46 27.04
C GLY A 1109 -11.76 -4.38 27.24
N GLN A 1110 -11.54 -5.37 26.37
CA GLN A 1110 -10.52 -6.41 26.61
C GLN A 1110 -9.22 -6.24 25.81
N HIS A 1111 -9.20 -5.45 24.72
CA HIS A 1111 -8.06 -5.39 23.81
C HIS A 1111 -7.75 -3.96 23.34
N LEU A 1112 -6.48 -3.55 23.44
CA LEU A 1112 -5.99 -2.27 22.90
C LEU A 1112 -5.79 -2.35 21.38
N ILE A 1113 -6.12 -1.28 20.66
CA ILE A 1113 -5.95 -1.18 19.19
C ILE A 1113 -4.87 -0.11 18.88
N PRO A 1114 -4.01 -0.26 17.86
CA PRO A 1114 -2.98 0.73 17.52
C PRO A 1114 -3.54 2.11 17.13
N ALA A 1115 -2.85 3.17 17.56
CA ALA A 1115 -3.22 4.56 17.31
C ALA A 1115 -2.53 5.18 16.11
N LYS A 1116 -3.21 6.04 15.35
CA LYS A 1116 -2.54 6.95 14.43
C LYS A 1116 -1.76 8.01 15.24
N VAL A 1117 -0.42 7.92 15.26
CA VAL A 1117 0.44 8.84 16.02
C VAL A 1117 0.78 10.05 15.14
N HIS A 1118 0.29 11.22 15.55
CA HIS A 1118 0.61 12.50 14.92
C HIS A 1118 2.01 13.00 15.29
N ALA A 1119 2.72 13.59 14.32
CA ALA A 1119 3.96 14.33 14.56
C ALA A 1119 3.76 15.38 15.66
N TYR A 1120 4.64 15.41 16.64
CA TYR A 1120 4.59 16.34 17.76
C TYR A 1120 4.80 17.79 17.29
N PHE A 1121 5.76 18.01 16.39
CA PHE A 1121 6.09 19.34 15.89
C PHE A 1121 5.27 19.77 14.65
N GLY A 1122 4.29 18.97 14.23
CA GLY A 1122 3.53 19.18 12.99
C GLY A 1122 4.07 18.40 11.79
N GLY A 1123 3.26 18.24 10.74
CA GLY A 1123 3.55 17.36 9.60
C GLY A 1123 2.77 16.05 9.65
N ASP A 1124 3.19 15.03 8.90
CA ASP A 1124 2.51 13.75 8.71
C ASP A 1124 2.15 12.98 9.99
N CYS A 1125 1.31 11.98 9.83
CA CYS A 1125 0.85 11.07 10.87
C CYS A 1125 1.17 9.65 10.44
N GLU A 1126 1.78 8.87 11.32
CA GLU A 1126 2.07 7.47 11.04
C GLU A 1126 1.25 6.59 11.97
N VAL A 1127 0.65 5.56 11.40
CA VAL A 1127 0.18 4.44 12.19
C VAL A 1127 1.43 3.64 12.57
N PRO A 1128 1.70 3.41 13.87
CA PRO A 1128 2.80 2.58 14.30
C PRO A 1128 2.60 1.25 13.63
N LYS A 1129 3.60 0.91 12.80
CA LYS A 1129 3.55 -0.34 12.08
C LYS A 1129 3.64 -1.54 13.05
N ILE A 1130 3.92 -1.32 14.34
CA ILE A 1130 3.65 -2.24 15.47
C ILE A 1130 2.13 -2.53 15.66
N GLY A 1131 1.36 -2.63 14.59
CA GLY A 1131 -0.10 -2.73 14.61
C GLY A 1131 -0.66 -3.93 15.39
N GLU A 1132 0.18 -4.89 15.78
CA GLU A 1132 -0.22 -6.09 16.53
C GLU A 1132 0.81 -6.49 17.60
N GLY A 1133 1.70 -5.57 18.01
CA GLY A 1133 2.71 -5.86 19.04
C GLY A 1133 2.73 -4.89 20.22
N ALA A 1134 2.12 -3.70 20.10
CA ALA A 1134 2.16 -2.68 21.15
C ALA A 1134 1.28 -3.10 22.34
N PRO A 1135 0.07 -3.66 22.13
CA PRO A 1135 -0.69 -4.29 23.20
C PRO A 1135 0.08 -5.41 23.92
N GLU A 1136 0.85 -6.21 23.18
CA GLU A 1136 1.63 -7.34 23.69
C GLU A 1136 2.84 -6.87 24.49
N ILE A 1137 3.50 -5.79 24.05
CA ILE A 1137 4.57 -5.12 24.81
C ILE A 1137 4.00 -4.55 26.11
N ILE A 1138 2.85 -3.89 26.07
CA ILE A 1138 2.18 -3.37 27.28
C ILE A 1138 1.86 -4.52 28.23
N ALA A 1139 1.25 -5.61 27.75
CA ALA A 1139 0.95 -6.78 28.55
C ALA A 1139 2.22 -7.38 29.18
N PHE A 1140 3.31 -7.54 28.41
CA PHE A 1140 4.60 -7.99 28.93
C PHE A 1140 5.19 -7.06 29.99
N LEU A 1141 5.06 -5.75 29.78
CA LEU A 1141 5.46 -4.73 30.73
C LEU A 1141 4.49 -4.61 31.92
N GLU A 1142 3.34 -5.27 31.94
CA GLU A 1142 2.41 -5.28 33.08
C GLU A 1142 2.48 -6.59 33.87
N GLU A 1143 2.66 -7.73 33.20
CA GLU A 1143 2.70 -9.08 33.79
C GLU A 1143 3.98 -9.37 34.61
N ASN A 1144 5.14 -8.84 34.21
CA ASN A 1144 6.42 -9.13 34.89
C ASN A 1144 6.65 -8.23 36.13
N SER A 1145 5.79 -8.33 37.17
CA SER A 1145 5.89 -7.60 38.45
C SER A 1145 7.22 -7.82 39.18
#